data_AF-A0A915YTI9-F1
#
_entry.id   AF-A0A915YTI9-F1
#
_cell.length_a   1.000
_cell.length_b   1.000
_cell.length_c   1.000
_cell.angle_alpha   90.00
_cell.angle_beta   90.00
_cell.angle_gamma   90.00
#
_symmetry.space_group_name_H-M   'P 1'
#
loop_
_entity.id
_entity.type
_entity.pdbx_description
1 polymer ?
#
loop_
_entity_poly.entity_id
_entity_poly.type
_entity_poly.pdbx_seq_one_letter_code
_entity_poly.pdbx_strand_id
1 'polypeptide(L)'
;MNEENIIIQELGGKKLSPFDDIGDIFTYDFTSIHIIVQLPPTAYLSFKEIIEVIKKNAFKGTSNNLPDVLSMPLQQRNFEVAMNYVNETIYSNIAGRDGKSNYWCIVSGGAPGIGKTRFGQELFNQVRNDMPQYIQNIYNDCKIPHDRRKTDIHLEYLCIDFGNGHMLTPQDYGMDASIILSLRIAHAFFIEKEYGMTFQEFRTALKQYRGSFDNFQFHVVIREICKSLNLSDKHLFFLYLHIDEFQLIDSWDKEDKSNPPTKLFYYMIYNISEYILKSALPAFIQLFLSGTAPLAVIRQKEASRISFQFVDCPLLNDKSIIRITDHFAEKFNARIANYAYKWKYSYGEYGSEFFEKLERKEVDFVDYFIKVKDCLDKQYGIKDYVKNNRDVATKLMYLCIEGIPIDPDKYVLDENNPALTIRSLERDKHIILSSVEQSDELFLINMPFYFISIYNDSLHIVNPTLVSKFYDERMYWEEWEKFVAYHEAFRTNLAIRMGKKTMTLRELYPNADKSNVYFDMSVKMKPLHVCDEGNEQFPLTNPLTEKSDGEIIDWQSGDVVVINGSCDVFFVRELVNTFYKKFIMMSQCKWDYGSKKMPESKVEEEYEKNLQNFYAAAVDNENYIPITIIFTSQPYSKEKQESGILVISKEDFKKHFGPVFSSRASFAIAGNTNPNFWEKNRLKNVLDGIGDVSIGNVIKKRPYYSDDDYRDKNPGAKKIPKMDYFPFDVSERLLIENR
;
A
#
# COMPACT_ATOMS: atom_id res chain seq x y z
N MET A 1 -22.71 8.91 -67.20
CA MET A 1 -22.18 10.28 -67.12
C MET A 1 -22.31 10.72 -65.68
N ASN A 2 -21.21 11.07 -65.01
CA ASN A 2 -21.24 11.53 -63.61
C ASN A 2 -22.06 12.81 -63.50
N GLU A 3 -22.98 12.89 -62.54
CA GLU A 3 -23.74 14.10 -62.20
C GLU A 3 -22.83 15.32 -61.97
N GLU A 4 -21.59 15.09 -61.52
CA GLU A 4 -20.54 16.10 -61.36
C GLU A 4 -20.17 16.81 -62.68
N ASN A 5 -20.15 16.10 -63.81
CA ASN A 5 -19.84 16.70 -65.11
C ASN A 5 -20.98 17.59 -65.62
N ILE A 6 -22.23 17.25 -65.31
CA ILE A 6 -23.40 18.07 -65.66
C ILE A 6 -23.37 19.39 -64.88
N ILE A 7 -23.07 19.34 -63.58
CA ILE A 7 -22.99 20.53 -62.73
C ILE A 7 -21.86 21.47 -63.16
N ILE A 8 -20.70 20.93 -63.52
CA ILE A 8 -19.55 21.75 -63.92
C ILE A 8 -19.72 22.29 -65.35
N GLN A 9 -20.19 21.47 -66.29
CA GLN A 9 -20.21 21.85 -67.72
C GLN A 9 -21.49 22.55 -68.16
N GLU A 10 -22.66 22.20 -67.60
CA GLU A 10 -23.95 22.76 -68.02
C GLU A 10 -24.46 23.87 -67.08
N LEU A 11 -24.12 23.80 -65.79
CA LEU A 11 -24.60 24.76 -64.78
C LEU A 11 -23.52 25.73 -64.27
N GLY A 12 -22.30 25.67 -64.83
CA GLY A 12 -21.20 26.58 -64.51
C GLY A 12 -20.62 26.40 -63.10
N GLY A 13 -20.81 25.24 -62.47
CA GLY A 13 -20.31 24.96 -61.12
C GLY A 13 -18.79 24.90 -61.03
N LYS A 14 -18.23 25.34 -59.89
CA LYS A 14 -16.79 25.30 -59.59
C LYS A 14 -16.52 24.27 -58.49
N LYS A 15 -15.55 23.37 -58.71
CA LYS A 15 -15.06 22.43 -57.69
C LYS A 15 -14.17 23.17 -56.69
N LEU A 16 -14.41 22.96 -55.39
CA LEU A 16 -13.68 23.61 -54.30
C LEU A 16 -12.93 22.57 -53.45
N SER A 17 -11.74 22.95 -52.99
CA SER A 17 -10.87 22.24 -52.06
C SER A 17 -10.92 22.90 -50.66
N PRO A 18 -10.68 22.18 -49.56
CA PRO A 18 -10.64 22.75 -48.20
C PRO A 18 -9.60 23.86 -47.99
N PHE A 19 -8.66 24.02 -48.92
CA PHE A 19 -7.60 25.03 -48.88
C PHE A 19 -7.86 26.22 -49.82
N ASP A 20 -8.97 26.22 -50.55
CA ASP A 20 -9.31 27.33 -51.44
C ASP A 20 -9.82 28.51 -50.62
N ASP A 21 -9.33 29.73 -50.92
CA ASP A 21 -9.82 30.95 -50.29
C ASP A 21 -11.24 31.24 -50.76
N ILE A 22 -12.18 31.10 -49.84
CA ILE A 22 -13.61 31.23 -50.10
C ILE A 22 -14.03 32.71 -50.19
N GLY A 23 -13.20 33.64 -49.71
CA GLY A 23 -13.49 35.08 -49.70
C GLY A 23 -13.64 35.69 -51.10
N ASP A 24 -12.89 35.18 -52.09
CA ASP A 24 -12.98 35.61 -53.49
C ASP A 24 -14.20 35.01 -54.23
N ILE A 25 -14.84 33.99 -53.65
CA ILE A 25 -15.97 33.27 -54.27
C ILE A 25 -17.31 33.81 -53.73
N PHE A 26 -17.35 34.26 -52.48
CA PHE A 26 -18.55 34.77 -51.82
C PHE A 26 -18.42 36.28 -51.56
N THR A 27 -18.73 37.10 -52.57
CA THR A 27 -18.92 38.55 -52.39
C THR A 27 -20.37 38.83 -51.93
N TYR A 28 -20.56 39.92 -51.18
CA TYR A 28 -21.65 40.15 -50.20
C TYR A 28 -23.12 40.12 -50.70
N ASP A 29 -23.42 39.87 -51.98
CA ASP A 29 -24.74 40.16 -52.57
C ASP A 29 -25.38 39.01 -53.40
N PHE A 30 -25.25 37.73 -52.98
CA PHE A 30 -25.95 36.62 -53.65
C PHE A 30 -27.02 35.95 -52.78
N THR A 31 -28.27 35.97 -53.24
CA THR A 31 -29.43 35.31 -52.59
C THR A 31 -29.71 33.89 -53.09
N SER A 32 -28.88 33.32 -53.96
CA SER A 32 -29.20 32.07 -54.68
C SER A 32 -28.05 31.06 -54.78
N ILE A 33 -27.14 30.98 -53.79
CA ILE A 33 -26.04 30.00 -53.80
C ILE A 33 -26.49 28.69 -53.14
N HIS A 34 -26.28 27.57 -53.84
CA HIS A 34 -26.55 26.21 -53.35
C HIS A 34 -25.23 25.45 -53.24
N ILE A 35 -24.82 25.10 -52.01
CA ILE A 35 -23.63 24.30 -51.75
C ILE A 35 -24.04 22.83 -51.67
N ILE A 36 -23.51 22.01 -52.57
CA ILE A 36 -23.73 20.55 -52.58
C ILE A 36 -22.48 19.89 -52.02
N VAL A 37 -22.58 19.32 -50.82
CA VAL A 37 -21.50 18.56 -50.19
C VAL A 37 -21.65 17.09 -50.56
N GLN A 38 -20.70 16.57 -51.35
CA GLN A 38 -20.61 15.14 -51.62
C GLN A 38 -19.91 14.46 -50.43
N LEU A 39 -20.68 13.73 -49.62
CA LEU A 39 -20.10 12.87 -48.58
C LEU A 39 -19.30 11.74 -49.24
N PRO A 40 -18.16 11.30 -48.65
CA PRO A 40 -17.42 10.14 -49.15
C PRO A 40 -18.36 8.93 -49.28
N PRO A 41 -18.18 8.07 -50.29
CA PRO A 41 -19.03 6.90 -50.46
C PRO A 41 -19.03 6.05 -49.18
N THR A 42 -20.22 5.87 -48.61
CA THR A 42 -20.51 5.06 -47.43
C THR A 42 -20.26 3.59 -47.70
N ALA A 43 -19.03 3.13 -47.45
CA ALA A 43 -18.75 1.70 -47.32
C ALA A 43 -19.03 1.27 -45.86
N TYR A 44 -19.81 0.21 -45.67
CA TYR A 44 -19.83 -0.53 -44.41
C TYR A 44 -18.45 -1.19 -44.26
N LEU A 45 -17.54 -0.53 -43.54
CA LEU A 45 -16.22 -1.07 -43.28
C LEU A 45 -16.32 -2.14 -42.19
N SER A 46 -15.60 -3.24 -42.37
CA SER A 46 -15.37 -4.25 -41.35
C SER A 46 -14.49 -3.70 -40.21
N PHE A 47 -14.53 -4.34 -39.04
CA PHE A 47 -13.67 -3.99 -37.91
C PHE A 47 -12.20 -3.82 -38.32
N LYS A 48 -11.67 -4.77 -39.10
CA LYS A 48 -10.26 -4.76 -39.54
C LYS A 48 -9.94 -3.52 -40.38
N GLU A 49 -10.79 -3.22 -41.35
CA GLU A 49 -10.60 -2.05 -42.23
C GLU A 49 -10.65 -0.74 -41.44
N ILE A 50 -11.59 -0.64 -40.49
CA ILE A 50 -11.70 0.52 -39.60
C ILE A 50 -10.40 0.70 -38.80
N ILE A 51 -9.92 -0.35 -38.14
CA ILE A 51 -8.69 -0.29 -37.34
C ILE A 51 -7.46 0.04 -38.21
N GLU A 52 -7.32 -0.56 -39.39
CA GLU A 52 -6.20 -0.25 -40.30
C GLU A 52 -6.20 1.19 -40.78
N VAL A 53 -7.37 1.76 -41.10
CA VAL A 53 -7.48 3.17 -41.50
C VAL A 53 -7.13 4.09 -40.34
N ILE A 54 -7.63 3.79 -39.13
CA ILE A 54 -7.29 4.56 -37.93
C ILE A 54 -5.78 4.51 -37.66
N LYS A 55 -5.16 3.32 -37.74
CA LYS A 55 -3.71 3.15 -37.58
C LYS A 55 -2.89 3.95 -38.58
N LYS A 56 -3.32 4.01 -39.86
CA LYS A 56 -2.63 4.80 -40.89
C LYS A 56 -2.64 6.30 -40.60
N ASN A 57 -3.70 6.79 -39.96
CA ASN A 57 -3.85 8.19 -39.60
C ASN A 57 -3.29 8.51 -38.20
N ALA A 58 -2.90 7.50 -37.43
CA ALA A 58 -2.33 7.64 -36.10
C ALA A 58 -0.81 7.85 -36.17
N PHE A 59 -0.30 8.84 -35.44
CA PHE A 59 1.13 8.98 -35.24
C PHE A 59 1.63 7.80 -34.39
N LYS A 60 2.70 7.13 -34.85
CA LYS A 60 3.43 6.19 -34.00
C LYS A 60 3.97 6.98 -32.81
N GLY A 61 3.47 6.66 -31.63
CA GLY A 61 3.91 7.32 -30.41
C GLY A 61 5.29 6.82 -30.04
N THR A 62 6.12 7.68 -29.47
CA THR A 62 7.03 7.23 -28.42
C THR A 62 6.15 6.75 -27.28
N SER A 63 6.12 5.45 -26.99
CA SER A 63 5.26 4.87 -25.95
C SER A 63 5.21 5.75 -24.70
N ASN A 64 4.01 6.08 -24.20
CA ASN A 64 3.78 6.80 -22.93
C ASN A 64 4.24 6.03 -21.68
N ASN A 65 5.07 5.00 -21.85
CA ASN A 65 5.81 4.42 -20.75
C ASN A 65 6.67 5.54 -20.15
N LEU A 66 6.63 5.69 -18.83
CA LEU A 66 7.70 6.38 -18.10
C LEU A 66 9.03 6.02 -18.79
N PRO A 67 9.92 6.99 -19.09
CA PRO A 67 11.21 6.67 -19.68
C PRO A 67 11.78 5.49 -18.91
N ASP A 68 12.18 4.42 -19.61
CA ASP A 68 12.53 3.13 -19.02
C ASP A 68 13.52 3.27 -17.84
N VAL A 69 14.27 4.37 -17.80
CA VAL A 69 15.05 4.89 -16.67
C VAL A 69 14.32 4.88 -15.31
N LEU A 70 13.05 5.22 -15.22
CA LEU A 70 12.26 5.36 -13.98
C LEU A 70 11.33 4.16 -13.69
N SER A 71 11.31 3.13 -14.55
CA SER A 71 10.46 1.96 -14.35
C SER A 71 10.89 1.16 -13.11
N MET A 72 9.96 1.00 -12.16
CA MET A 72 10.21 0.28 -10.91
C MET A 72 10.13 -1.25 -11.14
N PRO A 73 11.18 -2.04 -10.86
CA PRO A 73 11.19 -3.47 -11.18
C PRO A 73 10.10 -4.21 -10.41
N LEU A 74 9.23 -4.91 -11.14
CA LEU A 74 8.12 -5.67 -10.60
C LEU A 74 8.63 -6.71 -9.59
N GLN A 75 8.02 -6.80 -8.40
CA GLN A 75 8.44 -7.73 -7.36
C GLN A 75 7.30 -8.67 -6.95
N GLN A 76 7.68 -9.88 -6.53
CA GLN A 76 6.72 -10.86 -6.04
C GLN A 76 6.18 -10.44 -4.67
N ARG A 77 4.88 -10.21 -4.64
CA ARG A 77 4.10 -10.16 -3.40
C ARG A 77 3.61 -11.56 -3.06
N ASN A 78 3.03 -11.74 -1.87
CA ASN A 78 2.32 -12.99 -1.62
C ASN A 78 1.07 -13.04 -2.51
N PHE A 79 1.09 -13.91 -3.52
CA PHE A 79 -0.01 -14.13 -4.46
C PHE A 79 -0.76 -15.44 -4.19
N GLU A 80 -0.44 -16.17 -3.13
CA GLU A 80 -0.95 -17.53 -2.89
C GLU A 80 -2.48 -17.58 -2.96
N VAL A 81 -3.15 -16.69 -2.21
CA VAL A 81 -4.61 -16.60 -2.21
C VAL A 81 -5.14 -16.30 -3.62
N ALA A 82 -4.62 -15.27 -4.29
CA ALA A 82 -5.07 -14.88 -5.62
C ALA A 82 -4.87 -15.99 -6.66
N MET A 83 -3.70 -16.64 -6.64
CA MET A 83 -3.35 -17.73 -7.54
C MET A 83 -4.22 -18.96 -7.31
N ASN A 84 -4.60 -19.28 -6.07
CA ASN A 84 -5.52 -20.40 -5.79
C ASN A 84 -6.86 -20.22 -6.51
N TYR A 85 -7.41 -19.00 -6.53
CA TYR A 85 -8.68 -18.73 -7.21
C TYR A 85 -8.55 -18.61 -8.73
N VAL A 86 -7.42 -18.11 -9.25
CA VAL A 86 -7.13 -18.16 -10.69
C VAL A 86 -7.03 -19.62 -11.15
N ASN A 87 -6.29 -20.45 -10.40
CA ASN A 87 -6.12 -21.88 -10.64
C ASN A 87 -7.46 -22.62 -10.64
N GLU A 88 -8.31 -22.38 -9.63
CA GLU A 88 -9.63 -23.02 -9.56
C GLU A 88 -10.55 -22.59 -10.71
N THR A 89 -10.48 -21.32 -11.13
CA THR A 89 -11.29 -20.80 -12.25
C THR A 89 -10.91 -21.46 -13.58
N ILE A 90 -9.61 -21.54 -13.89
CA ILE A 90 -9.15 -22.18 -15.14
C ILE A 90 -9.36 -23.70 -15.09
N TYR A 91 -9.14 -24.33 -13.94
CA TYR A 91 -9.45 -25.74 -13.73
C TYR A 91 -10.92 -26.01 -14.03
N SER A 92 -11.81 -25.20 -13.46
CA SER A 92 -13.26 -25.36 -13.59
C SER A 92 -13.75 -25.08 -15.01
N ASN A 93 -13.11 -24.16 -15.72
CA ASN A 93 -13.36 -23.93 -17.14
C ASN A 93 -13.01 -25.18 -17.98
N ILE A 94 -11.79 -25.70 -17.83
CA ILE A 94 -11.29 -26.84 -18.61
C ILE A 94 -12.02 -28.13 -18.26
N ALA A 95 -12.28 -28.38 -16.98
CA ALA A 95 -13.00 -29.55 -16.49
C ALA A 95 -14.52 -29.47 -16.74
N GLY A 96 -15.03 -28.30 -17.19
CA GLY A 96 -16.45 -28.09 -17.47
C GLY A 96 -17.34 -28.17 -16.23
N ARG A 97 -16.86 -27.70 -15.07
CA ARG A 97 -17.61 -27.75 -13.80
C ARG A 97 -18.83 -26.82 -13.84
N ASP A 98 -19.87 -27.21 -13.12
CA ASP A 98 -21.08 -26.41 -12.95
C ASP A 98 -21.06 -25.64 -11.64
N GLY A 99 -21.65 -24.44 -11.63
CA GLY A 99 -21.84 -23.64 -10.42
C GLY A 99 -20.96 -22.40 -10.35
N LYS A 100 -21.56 -21.29 -9.90
CA LYS A 100 -20.94 -19.98 -9.75
C LYS A 100 -19.74 -19.96 -8.79
N SER A 101 -19.73 -20.84 -7.78
CA SER A 101 -18.65 -20.97 -6.78
C SER A 101 -17.33 -21.50 -7.35
N ASN A 102 -17.31 -21.91 -8.61
CA ASN A 102 -16.13 -22.46 -9.28
C ASN A 102 -15.41 -21.45 -10.17
N TYR A 103 -16.00 -20.26 -10.36
CA TYR A 103 -15.51 -19.25 -11.28
C TYR A 103 -15.34 -17.92 -10.56
N TRP A 104 -14.12 -17.37 -10.58
CA TRP A 104 -13.77 -16.26 -9.72
C TRP A 104 -13.24 -15.06 -10.50
N CYS A 105 -13.85 -13.91 -10.24
CA CYS A 105 -13.26 -12.60 -10.50
C CYS A 105 -12.45 -12.18 -9.27
N ILE A 106 -11.20 -11.77 -9.50
CA ILE A 106 -10.34 -11.27 -8.44
C ILE A 106 -10.54 -9.77 -8.29
N VAL A 107 -10.69 -9.29 -7.06
CA VAL A 107 -10.94 -7.88 -6.75
C VAL A 107 -9.93 -7.39 -5.73
N SER A 108 -9.15 -6.38 -6.08
CA SER A 108 -8.29 -5.67 -5.14
C SER A 108 -8.87 -4.29 -4.86
N GLY A 109 -9.42 -4.13 -3.66
CA GLY A 109 -9.95 -2.86 -3.16
C GLY A 109 -8.91 -2.08 -2.34
N GLY A 110 -9.31 -0.89 -1.89
CA GLY A 110 -8.56 -0.08 -0.93
C GLY A 110 -8.09 1.26 -1.49
N ALA A 111 -7.41 2.04 -0.64
CA ALA A 111 -6.96 3.40 -0.93
C ALA A 111 -6.23 3.57 -2.30
N PRO A 112 -6.41 4.70 -3.02
CA PRO A 112 -5.60 5.01 -4.18
C PRO A 112 -4.12 5.17 -3.80
N GLY A 113 -3.24 4.89 -4.76
CA GLY A 113 -1.79 4.96 -4.57
C GLY A 113 -1.15 3.77 -3.84
N ILE A 114 -1.92 2.82 -3.30
CA ILE A 114 -1.36 1.60 -2.67
C ILE A 114 -0.78 0.59 -3.68
N GLY A 115 -0.79 0.94 -4.97
CA GLY A 115 -0.17 0.14 -6.04
C GLY A 115 -1.02 -1.05 -6.51
N LYS A 116 -2.35 -0.90 -6.59
CA LYS A 116 -3.27 -1.94 -7.08
C LYS A 116 -3.09 -2.24 -8.57
N THR A 117 -2.93 -1.21 -9.41
CA THR A 117 -2.62 -1.36 -10.83
C THR A 117 -1.35 -2.20 -11.02
N ARG A 118 -0.34 -1.92 -10.19
CA ARG A 118 0.91 -2.67 -10.16
C ARG A 118 0.72 -4.10 -9.65
N PHE A 119 -0.07 -4.29 -8.58
CA PHE A 119 -0.40 -5.61 -8.06
C PHE A 119 -1.03 -6.49 -9.16
N GLY A 120 -1.96 -5.97 -9.95
CA GLY A 120 -2.56 -6.70 -11.07
C GLY A 120 -1.54 -7.11 -12.14
N GLN A 121 -0.58 -6.23 -12.46
CA GLN A 121 0.51 -6.54 -13.39
C GLN A 121 1.50 -7.58 -12.82
N GLU A 122 1.86 -7.46 -11.54
CA GLU A 122 2.73 -8.41 -10.85
C GLU A 122 2.07 -9.80 -10.72
N LEU A 123 0.76 -9.84 -10.45
CA LEU A 123 -0.03 -11.07 -10.42
C LEU A 123 -0.10 -11.71 -11.82
N PHE A 124 -0.30 -10.92 -12.89
CA PHE A 124 -0.23 -11.43 -14.25
C PHE A 124 1.13 -12.06 -14.57
N ASN A 125 2.24 -11.48 -14.12
CA ASN A 125 3.55 -12.09 -14.32
C ASN A 125 3.66 -13.48 -13.65
N GLN A 126 3.07 -13.65 -12.47
CA GLN A 126 3.00 -14.96 -11.82
C GLN A 126 2.14 -15.94 -12.63
N VAL A 127 0.96 -15.49 -13.10
CA VAL A 127 0.08 -16.26 -14.00
C VAL A 127 0.83 -16.68 -15.27
N ARG A 128 1.56 -15.77 -15.90
CA ARG A 128 2.35 -16.05 -17.12
C ARG A 128 3.41 -17.13 -16.91
N ASN A 129 4.02 -17.18 -15.73
CA ASN A 129 5.06 -18.15 -15.41
C ASN A 129 4.46 -19.53 -15.06
N ASP A 130 3.37 -19.56 -14.29
CA ASP A 130 2.85 -20.81 -13.69
C ASP A 130 1.75 -21.48 -14.54
N MET A 131 0.91 -20.68 -15.22
CA MET A 131 -0.27 -21.21 -15.93
C MET A 131 0.03 -22.22 -17.02
N PRO A 132 1.07 -22.05 -17.87
CA PRO A 132 1.31 -22.99 -18.94
C PRO A 132 1.48 -24.42 -18.43
N GLN A 133 2.29 -24.62 -17.40
CA GLN A 133 2.50 -25.93 -16.79
C GLN A 133 1.25 -26.42 -16.05
N TYR A 134 0.57 -25.53 -15.33
CA TYR A 134 -0.63 -25.88 -14.58
C TYR A 134 -1.76 -26.40 -15.50
N ILE A 135 -2.00 -25.73 -16.63
CA ILE A 135 -3.01 -26.15 -17.62
C ILE A 135 -2.65 -27.50 -18.24
N GLN A 136 -1.38 -27.75 -18.54
CA GLN A 136 -0.94 -29.06 -19.04
C GLN A 136 -1.21 -30.18 -18.03
N ASN A 137 -0.99 -29.91 -16.74
CA ASN A 137 -1.30 -30.86 -15.68
C ASN A 137 -2.81 -31.16 -15.63
N ILE A 138 -3.67 -30.13 -15.73
CA ILE A 138 -5.14 -30.31 -15.78
C ILE A 138 -5.56 -31.21 -16.94
N TYR A 139 -5.03 -30.98 -18.15
CA TYR A 139 -5.38 -31.81 -19.31
C TYR A 139 -5.00 -33.27 -19.12
N ASN A 140 -3.89 -33.55 -18.43
CA ASN A 140 -3.46 -34.90 -18.11
C ASN A 140 -4.35 -35.54 -17.03
N ASP A 141 -4.65 -34.80 -15.96
CA ASP A 141 -5.41 -35.28 -14.81
C ASP A 141 -6.89 -35.53 -15.14
N CYS A 142 -7.53 -34.60 -15.84
CA CYS A 142 -8.95 -34.68 -16.20
C CYS A 142 -9.24 -35.67 -17.35
N LYS A 143 -8.22 -36.37 -17.87
CA LYS A 143 -8.33 -37.30 -19.02
C LYS A 143 -9.08 -36.71 -20.21
N ILE A 144 -8.89 -35.40 -20.46
CA ILE A 144 -9.54 -34.70 -21.57
C ILE A 144 -9.05 -35.34 -22.88
N PRO A 145 -9.95 -35.69 -23.83
CA PRO A 145 -9.57 -36.24 -25.13
C PRO A 145 -8.54 -35.36 -25.86
N HIS A 146 -7.56 -35.98 -26.53
CA HIS A 146 -6.45 -35.26 -27.17
C HIS A 146 -6.89 -34.22 -28.22
N ASP A 147 -8.01 -34.46 -28.90
CA ASP A 147 -8.64 -33.56 -29.88
C ASP A 147 -9.27 -32.30 -29.26
N ARG A 148 -9.58 -32.33 -27.95
CA ARG A 148 -10.11 -31.18 -27.20
C ARG A 148 -9.03 -30.40 -26.44
N ARG A 149 -7.82 -30.95 -26.31
CA ARG A 149 -6.71 -30.28 -25.64
C ARG A 149 -6.17 -29.15 -26.50
N LYS A 150 -5.83 -28.03 -25.86
CA LYS A 150 -5.05 -26.96 -26.50
C LYS A 150 -3.57 -27.27 -26.31
N THR A 151 -2.82 -27.30 -27.42
CA THR A 151 -1.41 -27.71 -27.42
C THR A 151 -0.46 -26.57 -27.09
N ASP A 152 -0.95 -25.33 -27.16
CA ASP A 152 -0.19 -24.13 -26.89
C ASP A 152 -1.08 -23.06 -26.22
N ILE A 153 -0.50 -22.16 -25.45
CA ILE A 153 -1.21 -21.16 -24.64
C ILE A 153 -0.60 -19.79 -24.92
N HIS A 154 -1.41 -18.88 -25.48
CA HIS A 154 -1.05 -17.48 -25.62
C HIS A 154 -1.61 -16.70 -24.44
N LEU A 155 -0.73 -16.07 -23.65
CA LEU A 155 -1.14 -15.20 -22.54
C LEU A 155 -1.01 -13.73 -22.93
N GLU A 156 -2.09 -12.98 -22.76
CA GLU A 156 -2.16 -11.56 -23.06
C GLU A 156 -2.63 -10.78 -21.82
N TYR A 157 -2.03 -9.61 -21.57
CA TYR A 157 -2.43 -8.71 -20.50
C TYR A 157 -2.94 -7.40 -21.08
N LEU A 158 -4.14 -7.00 -20.66
CA LEU A 158 -4.72 -5.71 -20.99
C LEU A 158 -5.20 -5.02 -19.73
N CYS A 159 -4.74 -3.78 -19.53
CA CYS A 159 -5.19 -2.89 -18.47
C CYS A 159 -6.06 -1.80 -19.08
N ILE A 160 -7.27 -1.61 -18.56
CA ILE A 160 -8.20 -0.56 -18.97
C ILE A 160 -8.43 0.33 -17.76
N ASP A 161 -8.01 1.60 -17.86
CA ASP A 161 -8.12 2.58 -16.78
C ASP A 161 -9.33 3.49 -17.00
N PHE A 162 -10.38 3.35 -16.17
CA PHE A 162 -11.54 4.24 -16.23
C PHE A 162 -11.30 5.64 -15.61
N GLY A 163 -10.12 5.87 -15.05
CA GLY A 163 -9.69 7.11 -14.38
C GLY A 163 -9.15 8.17 -15.32
N ASN A 164 -7.92 8.04 -15.81
CA ASN A 164 -7.28 9.10 -16.63
C ASN A 164 -7.27 8.75 -18.12
N GLY A 165 -7.29 7.46 -18.49
CA GLY A 165 -7.22 7.01 -19.88
C GLY A 165 -8.58 6.89 -20.59
N HIS A 166 -9.48 6.10 -20.01
CA HIS A 166 -10.70 5.60 -20.66
C HIS A 166 -11.98 6.02 -19.93
N MET A 167 -12.03 7.24 -19.36
CA MET A 167 -13.19 7.77 -18.64
C MET A 167 -14.51 7.55 -19.36
N LEU A 168 -15.56 7.27 -18.59
CA LEU A 168 -16.94 7.36 -19.08
C LEU A 168 -17.30 8.81 -19.32
N THR A 169 -18.03 9.06 -20.40
CA THR A 169 -18.45 10.39 -20.84
C THR A 169 -19.94 10.39 -21.16
N PRO A 170 -20.61 11.55 -21.23
CA PRO A 170 -22.02 11.63 -21.63
C PRO A 170 -22.34 10.96 -22.97
N GLN A 171 -21.34 10.73 -23.83
CA GLN A 171 -21.52 10.02 -25.09
C GLN A 171 -21.80 8.53 -24.88
N ASP A 172 -21.38 7.94 -23.75
CA ASP A 172 -21.59 6.54 -23.41
C ASP A 172 -23.03 6.25 -22.96
N TYR A 173 -23.85 7.27 -22.68
CA TYR A 173 -25.27 7.07 -22.35
C TYR A 173 -26.03 6.41 -23.50
N GLY A 174 -26.79 5.36 -23.17
CA GLY A 174 -27.59 4.61 -24.13
C GLY A 174 -26.80 3.69 -25.06
N MET A 175 -25.46 3.61 -24.93
CA MET A 175 -24.67 2.57 -25.59
C MET A 175 -24.75 1.25 -24.82
N ASP A 176 -24.72 0.14 -25.56
CA ASP A 176 -24.66 -1.18 -24.95
C ASP A 176 -23.34 -1.37 -24.16
N ALA A 177 -23.44 -1.96 -22.96
CA ALA A 177 -22.31 -2.22 -22.08
C ALA A 177 -21.20 -3.06 -22.75
N SER A 178 -21.58 -4.00 -23.62
CA SER A 178 -20.63 -4.76 -24.45
C SER A 178 -19.82 -3.81 -25.31
N ILE A 179 -20.46 -2.90 -26.04
CA ILE A 179 -19.79 -1.97 -26.96
C ILE A 179 -18.85 -1.04 -26.18
N ILE A 180 -19.31 -0.49 -25.05
CA ILE A 180 -18.53 0.41 -24.19
C ILE A 180 -17.22 -0.25 -23.75
N LEU A 181 -17.29 -1.51 -23.30
CA LEU A 181 -16.13 -2.28 -22.88
C LEU A 181 -15.22 -2.65 -24.06
N SER A 182 -15.81 -3.10 -25.16
CA SER A 182 -15.09 -3.56 -26.35
C SER A 182 -14.34 -2.45 -27.08
N LEU A 183 -14.86 -1.23 -27.08
CA LEU A 183 -14.13 -0.06 -27.59
C LEU A 183 -12.83 0.16 -26.81
N ARG A 184 -12.86 0.00 -25.49
CA ARG A 184 -11.68 0.16 -24.62
C ARG A 184 -10.68 -0.97 -24.81
N ILE A 185 -11.16 -2.21 -24.92
CA ILE A 185 -10.31 -3.37 -25.27
C ILE A 185 -9.64 -3.17 -26.63
N ALA A 186 -10.40 -2.76 -27.65
CA ALA A 186 -9.88 -2.53 -28.99
C ALA A 186 -8.83 -1.42 -29.00
N HIS A 187 -9.08 -0.32 -28.28
CA HIS A 187 -8.08 0.73 -28.10
C HIS A 187 -6.82 0.22 -27.41
N ALA A 188 -6.96 -0.40 -26.24
CA ALA A 188 -5.85 -0.87 -25.42
C ALA A 188 -4.97 -1.88 -26.17
N PHE A 189 -5.58 -2.76 -26.97
CA PHE A 189 -4.84 -3.77 -27.73
C PHE A 189 -4.27 -3.24 -29.05
N PHE A 190 -5.09 -2.61 -29.89
CA PHE A 190 -4.68 -2.26 -31.27
C PHE A 190 -3.99 -0.92 -31.39
N ILE A 191 -4.26 0.03 -30.49
CA ILE A 191 -3.84 1.42 -30.63
C ILE A 191 -2.79 1.77 -29.56
N GLU A 192 -3.15 1.65 -28.29
CA GLU A 192 -2.37 2.17 -27.16
C GLU A 192 -0.95 1.60 -27.05
N LYS A 193 -0.76 0.34 -27.44
CA LYS A 193 0.57 -0.31 -27.43
C LYS A 193 1.56 0.24 -28.45
N GLU A 194 1.08 0.78 -29.56
CA GLU A 194 1.90 1.11 -30.74
C GLU A 194 1.80 2.58 -31.17
N TYR A 195 0.71 3.26 -30.81
CA TYR A 195 0.36 4.59 -31.32
C TYR A 195 0.10 5.55 -30.15
N GLY A 196 0.48 6.81 -30.34
CA GLY A 196 0.27 7.87 -29.33
C GLY A 196 -1.14 8.44 -29.32
N MET A 197 -2.11 7.70 -29.87
CA MET A 197 -3.50 8.12 -29.98
C MET A 197 -4.24 7.81 -28.68
N THR A 198 -4.93 8.82 -28.15
CA THR A 198 -5.78 8.70 -26.95
C THR A 198 -7.10 8.01 -27.26
N PHE A 199 -7.78 7.51 -26.22
CA PHE A 199 -9.07 6.85 -26.39
C PHE A 199 -10.14 7.79 -26.99
N GLN A 200 -10.10 9.08 -26.67
CA GLN A 200 -11.06 10.05 -27.24
C GLN A 200 -10.80 10.36 -28.70
N GLU A 201 -9.53 10.42 -29.12
CA GLU A 201 -9.15 10.55 -30.53
C GLU A 201 -9.57 9.31 -31.31
N PHE A 202 -9.33 8.11 -30.76
CA PHE A 202 -9.79 6.85 -31.33
C PHE A 202 -11.31 6.83 -31.54
N ARG A 203 -12.09 7.20 -30.51
CA ARG A 203 -13.56 7.31 -30.64
C ARG A 203 -13.99 8.35 -31.66
N THR A 204 -13.30 9.49 -31.72
CA THR A 204 -13.62 10.54 -32.69
C THR A 204 -13.37 10.07 -34.12
N ALA A 205 -12.29 9.33 -34.36
CA ALA A 205 -12.01 8.70 -35.64
C ALA A 205 -13.10 7.68 -36.02
N LEU A 206 -13.59 6.89 -35.06
CA LEU A 206 -14.67 5.92 -35.30
C LEU A 206 -15.99 6.56 -35.73
N LYS A 207 -16.31 7.76 -35.22
CA LYS A 207 -17.58 8.46 -35.55
C LYS A 207 -17.72 8.85 -37.02
N GLN A 208 -16.61 8.92 -37.74
CA GLN A 208 -16.60 9.25 -39.17
C GLN A 208 -17.21 8.12 -40.02
N TYR A 209 -17.39 6.93 -39.44
CA TYR A 209 -17.95 5.75 -40.10
C TYR A 209 -19.34 5.42 -39.52
N ARG A 210 -20.36 5.46 -40.37
CA ARG A 210 -21.76 5.18 -39.97
C ARG A 210 -21.90 3.72 -39.52
N GLY A 211 -22.51 3.48 -38.35
CA GLY A 211 -22.72 2.14 -37.80
C GLY A 211 -21.44 1.45 -37.30
N SER A 212 -20.32 2.18 -37.17
CA SER A 212 -19.03 1.59 -36.79
C SER A 212 -19.05 0.92 -35.43
N PHE A 213 -19.80 1.46 -34.47
CA PHE A 213 -19.93 0.91 -33.12
C PHE A 213 -20.56 -0.49 -33.09
N ASP A 214 -21.43 -0.82 -34.05
CA ASP A 214 -22.04 -2.16 -34.15
C ASP A 214 -21.00 -3.25 -34.48
N ASN A 215 -19.85 -2.87 -35.05
CA ASN A 215 -18.73 -3.77 -35.31
C ASN A 215 -17.87 -4.05 -34.06
N PHE A 216 -18.13 -3.39 -32.94
CA PHE A 216 -17.37 -3.53 -31.68
C PHE A 216 -18.14 -4.34 -30.63
N GLN A 217 -18.93 -5.33 -31.05
CA GLN A 217 -19.47 -6.31 -30.11
C GLN A 217 -18.33 -7.13 -29.48
N PHE A 218 -18.47 -7.55 -28.22
CA PHE A 218 -17.37 -8.15 -27.46
C PHE A 218 -16.78 -9.39 -28.11
N HIS A 219 -17.64 -10.29 -28.59
CA HIS A 219 -17.20 -11.48 -29.29
C HIS A 219 -16.48 -11.19 -30.62
N VAL A 220 -16.81 -10.08 -31.28
CA VAL A 220 -16.13 -9.65 -32.51
C VAL A 220 -14.73 -9.19 -32.18
N VAL A 221 -14.56 -8.31 -31.19
CA VAL A 221 -13.25 -7.77 -30.80
C VAL A 221 -12.31 -8.89 -30.34
N ILE A 222 -12.76 -9.80 -29.47
CA ILE A 222 -11.93 -10.93 -29.01
C ILE A 222 -11.49 -11.81 -30.20
N ARG A 223 -12.40 -12.10 -31.14
CA ARG A 223 -12.07 -12.88 -32.35
C ARG A 223 -11.04 -12.17 -33.22
N GLU A 224 -11.17 -10.86 -33.41
CA GLU A 224 -10.22 -10.09 -34.22
C GLU A 224 -8.85 -9.96 -33.53
N ILE A 225 -8.80 -9.92 -32.19
CA ILE A 225 -7.55 -10.03 -31.43
C ILE A 225 -6.87 -11.37 -31.71
N CYS A 226 -7.58 -12.50 -31.56
CA CYS A 226 -7.03 -13.83 -31.84
C CYS A 226 -6.49 -13.94 -33.27
N LYS A 227 -7.22 -13.40 -34.27
CA LYS A 227 -6.76 -13.35 -35.66
C LYS A 227 -5.50 -12.50 -35.82
N SER A 228 -5.43 -11.34 -35.18
CA SER A 228 -4.25 -10.46 -35.27
C SER A 228 -2.99 -11.08 -34.67
N LEU A 229 -3.16 -11.95 -33.68
CA LEU A 229 -2.10 -12.73 -33.04
C LEU A 229 -1.78 -14.04 -33.81
N ASN A 230 -2.45 -14.30 -34.93
CA ASN A 230 -2.33 -15.54 -35.71
C ASN A 230 -2.60 -16.83 -34.92
N LEU A 231 -3.51 -16.77 -33.94
CA LEU A 231 -3.87 -17.93 -33.12
C LEU A 231 -4.78 -18.89 -33.89
N SER A 232 -4.39 -20.16 -33.95
CA SER A 232 -5.23 -21.24 -34.49
C SER A 232 -6.12 -21.87 -33.42
N ASP A 233 -7.10 -22.70 -33.82
CA ASP A 233 -7.99 -23.42 -32.89
C ASP A 233 -7.27 -24.36 -31.92
N LYS A 234 -5.98 -24.64 -32.13
CA LYS A 234 -5.12 -25.42 -31.23
C LYS A 234 -4.57 -24.60 -30.06
N HIS A 235 -4.61 -23.28 -30.14
CA HIS A 235 -4.17 -22.38 -29.07
C HIS A 235 -5.29 -22.14 -28.07
N LEU A 236 -4.93 -22.03 -26.80
CA LEU A 236 -5.76 -21.38 -25.79
C LEU A 236 -5.35 -19.91 -25.75
N PHE A 237 -6.28 -19.00 -26.07
CA PHE A 237 -6.08 -17.58 -25.83
C PHE A 237 -6.48 -17.24 -24.40
N PHE A 238 -5.51 -16.96 -23.53
CA PHE A 238 -5.74 -16.53 -22.16
C PHE A 238 -5.55 -15.01 -22.08
N LEU A 239 -6.65 -14.28 -21.89
CA LEU A 239 -6.60 -12.83 -21.67
C LEU A 239 -6.76 -12.53 -20.17
N TYR A 240 -5.72 -11.97 -19.57
CA TYR A 240 -5.82 -11.36 -18.25
C TYR A 240 -6.33 -9.92 -18.42
N LEU A 241 -7.62 -9.72 -18.16
CA LEU A 241 -8.29 -8.43 -18.32
C LEU A 241 -8.32 -7.72 -16.96
N HIS A 242 -7.56 -6.64 -16.87
CA HIS A 242 -7.48 -5.77 -15.71
C HIS A 242 -8.33 -4.53 -15.95
N ILE A 243 -9.39 -4.34 -15.16
CA ILE A 243 -10.20 -3.12 -15.14
C ILE A 243 -9.82 -2.32 -13.91
N ASP A 244 -9.14 -1.20 -14.13
CA ASP A 244 -8.71 -0.28 -13.09
C ASP A 244 -9.71 0.88 -12.92
N GLU A 245 -9.69 1.46 -11.72
CA GLU A 245 -10.61 2.52 -11.28
C GLU A 245 -12.10 2.15 -11.50
N PHE A 246 -12.46 0.88 -11.30
CA PHE A 246 -13.81 0.36 -11.59
C PHE A 246 -14.93 1.07 -10.84
N GLN A 247 -14.63 1.71 -9.70
CA GLN A 247 -15.62 2.47 -8.93
C GLN A 247 -16.19 3.67 -9.70
N LEU A 248 -15.50 4.14 -10.74
CA LEU A 248 -16.01 5.20 -11.60
C LEU A 248 -17.19 4.70 -12.46
N ILE A 249 -17.23 3.40 -12.75
CA ILE A 249 -18.38 2.74 -13.40
C ILE A 249 -19.58 2.70 -12.44
N ASP A 250 -19.35 2.39 -11.16
CA ASP A 250 -20.41 2.39 -10.14
C ASP A 250 -20.95 3.80 -9.86
N SER A 251 -20.06 4.81 -9.81
CA SER A 251 -20.48 6.21 -9.70
C SER A 251 -21.32 6.63 -10.90
N TRP A 252 -20.92 6.22 -12.10
CA TRP A 252 -21.68 6.45 -13.32
C TRP A 252 -23.09 5.83 -13.25
N ASP A 253 -23.21 4.57 -12.81
CA ASP A 253 -24.51 3.90 -12.66
C ASP A 253 -25.44 4.59 -11.66
N LYS A 254 -24.91 5.29 -10.65
CA LYS A 254 -25.72 6.07 -9.69
C LYS A 254 -26.21 7.39 -10.27
N GLU A 255 -25.44 7.99 -11.17
CA GLU A 255 -25.78 9.25 -11.83
C GLU A 255 -26.60 9.04 -13.11
N ASP A 256 -26.72 7.79 -13.58
CA ASP A 256 -27.46 7.44 -14.76
C ASP A 256 -28.97 7.69 -14.60
N LYS A 257 -29.47 8.65 -15.39
CA LYS A 257 -30.88 9.05 -15.45
C LYS A 257 -31.64 8.38 -16.59
N SER A 258 -31.03 7.43 -17.30
CA SER A 258 -31.72 6.66 -18.34
C SER A 258 -32.88 5.85 -17.75
N ASN A 259 -33.89 5.59 -18.57
CA ASN A 259 -35.07 4.82 -18.17
C ASN A 259 -35.32 3.67 -19.17
N PRO A 260 -35.07 2.41 -18.80
CA PRO A 260 -34.55 1.96 -17.49
C PRO A 260 -33.06 2.30 -17.30
N PRO A 261 -32.55 2.33 -16.04
CA PRO A 261 -31.13 2.55 -15.77
C PRO A 261 -30.25 1.51 -16.49
N THR A 262 -29.11 1.95 -17.02
CA THR A 262 -28.22 1.14 -17.87
C THR A 262 -27.61 -0.04 -17.10
N LYS A 263 -27.37 0.09 -15.78
CA LYS A 263 -26.69 -0.92 -14.95
C LYS A 263 -25.38 -1.41 -15.60
N LEU A 264 -24.57 -0.46 -16.04
CA LEU A 264 -23.37 -0.67 -16.85
C LEU A 264 -22.44 -1.70 -16.23
N PHE A 265 -22.11 -1.56 -14.93
CA PHE A 265 -21.18 -2.45 -14.27
C PHE A 265 -21.70 -3.90 -14.27
N TYR A 266 -22.98 -4.11 -13.99
CA TYR A 266 -23.62 -5.43 -14.02
C TYR A 266 -23.47 -6.08 -15.40
N TYR A 267 -23.86 -5.36 -16.46
CA TYR A 267 -23.84 -5.92 -17.81
C TYR A 267 -22.42 -6.12 -18.36
N MET A 268 -21.44 -5.31 -17.94
CA MET A 268 -20.03 -5.56 -18.24
C MET A 268 -19.56 -6.89 -17.65
N ILE A 269 -19.79 -7.14 -16.36
CA ILE A 269 -19.45 -8.40 -15.71
C ILE A 269 -20.20 -9.57 -16.36
N TYR A 270 -21.48 -9.38 -16.67
CA TYR A 270 -22.29 -10.38 -17.35
C TYR A 270 -21.68 -10.78 -18.70
N ASN A 271 -21.35 -9.80 -19.55
CA ASN A 271 -20.77 -10.03 -20.87
C ASN A 271 -19.39 -10.70 -20.81
N ILE A 272 -18.53 -10.29 -19.87
CA ILE A 272 -17.21 -10.92 -19.67
C ILE A 272 -17.38 -12.36 -19.14
N SER A 273 -18.38 -12.61 -18.29
CA SER A 273 -18.56 -13.93 -17.65
C SER A 273 -18.77 -15.07 -18.65
N GLU A 274 -19.34 -14.80 -19.82
CA GLU A 274 -19.45 -15.80 -20.90
C GLU A 274 -18.10 -16.38 -21.31
N TYR A 275 -17.02 -15.59 -21.15
CA TYR A 275 -15.65 -15.97 -21.48
C TYR A 275 -14.86 -16.59 -20.31
N ILE A 276 -15.45 -16.61 -19.11
CA ILE A 276 -14.92 -17.27 -17.91
C ILE A 276 -15.51 -18.68 -17.77
N LEU A 277 -16.79 -18.84 -18.12
CA LEU A 277 -17.54 -20.08 -17.96
C LEU A 277 -17.17 -21.15 -19.00
N LYS A 278 -17.61 -22.39 -18.74
CA LYS A 278 -17.35 -23.65 -19.49
C LYS A 278 -17.59 -23.65 -21.02
N SER A 279 -18.03 -22.55 -21.62
CA SER A 279 -18.44 -22.42 -23.03
C SER A 279 -17.52 -21.54 -23.90
N ALA A 280 -16.45 -20.99 -23.33
CA ALA A 280 -15.67 -19.91 -23.95
C ALA A 280 -14.53 -20.33 -24.90
N LEU A 281 -14.14 -21.61 -24.91
CA LEU A 281 -12.97 -22.07 -25.66
C LEU A 281 -13.13 -21.81 -27.18
N PRO A 282 -12.08 -21.33 -27.87
CA PRO A 282 -10.67 -21.32 -27.46
C PRO A 282 -10.19 -20.07 -26.70
N ALA A 283 -11.08 -19.16 -26.28
CA ALA A 283 -10.71 -17.98 -25.50
C ALA A 283 -11.10 -18.13 -24.02
N PHE A 284 -10.22 -17.75 -23.11
CA PHE A 284 -10.48 -17.68 -21.67
C PHE A 284 -10.08 -16.29 -21.18
N ILE A 285 -10.95 -15.64 -20.40
CA ILE A 285 -10.66 -14.33 -19.82
C ILE A 285 -10.58 -14.45 -18.31
N GLN A 286 -9.43 -14.16 -17.71
CA GLN A 286 -9.33 -13.96 -16.26
C GLN A 286 -9.57 -12.49 -15.93
N LEU A 287 -10.61 -12.20 -15.15
CA LEU A 287 -10.96 -10.83 -14.77
C LEU A 287 -10.30 -10.43 -13.44
N PHE A 288 -9.65 -9.27 -13.44
CA PHE A 288 -9.12 -8.60 -12.25
C PHE A 288 -9.68 -7.17 -12.18
N LEU A 289 -10.28 -6.81 -11.05
CA LEU A 289 -10.80 -5.47 -10.80
C LEU A 289 -9.95 -4.77 -9.74
N SER A 290 -9.49 -3.55 -10.01
CA SER A 290 -8.87 -2.68 -9.02
C SER A 290 -9.55 -1.32 -8.93
N GLY A 291 -9.68 -0.82 -7.70
CA GLY A 291 -10.38 0.45 -7.50
C GLY A 291 -10.68 0.75 -6.03
N THR A 292 -11.47 1.80 -5.82
CA THR A 292 -11.87 2.33 -4.51
C THR A 292 -13.39 2.19 -4.28
N ALA A 293 -13.99 1.00 -4.34
CA ALA A 293 -15.38 0.78 -3.88
C ALA A 293 -15.80 -0.71 -3.82
N PRO A 294 -15.49 -1.45 -2.74
CA PRO A 294 -15.95 -2.84 -2.60
C PRO A 294 -17.48 -3.01 -2.55
N LEU A 295 -18.23 -1.98 -2.13
CA LEU A 295 -19.70 -2.02 -2.05
C LEU A 295 -20.36 -2.25 -3.42
N ALA A 296 -19.83 -1.63 -4.48
CA ALA A 296 -20.31 -1.82 -5.84
C ALA A 296 -20.23 -3.29 -6.25
N VAL A 297 -19.09 -3.92 -5.94
CA VAL A 297 -18.83 -5.33 -6.21
C VAL A 297 -19.74 -6.22 -5.39
N ILE A 298 -19.94 -5.94 -4.10
CA ILE A 298 -20.78 -6.77 -3.21
C ILE A 298 -22.22 -6.86 -3.73
N ARG A 299 -22.81 -5.73 -4.11
CA ARG A 299 -24.18 -5.70 -4.71
C ARG A 299 -24.27 -6.59 -5.95
N GLN A 300 -23.20 -6.66 -6.71
CA GLN A 300 -23.15 -7.39 -7.99
C GLN A 300 -22.77 -8.86 -7.79
N LYS A 301 -22.00 -9.15 -6.74
CA LYS A 301 -21.62 -10.50 -6.31
C LYS A 301 -22.84 -11.36 -6.03
N GLU A 302 -23.95 -10.82 -5.56
CA GLU A 302 -25.16 -11.61 -5.32
C GLU A 302 -25.86 -12.01 -6.64
N ALA A 303 -25.88 -11.12 -7.64
CA ALA A 303 -26.62 -11.29 -8.88
C ALA A 303 -25.81 -11.85 -10.07
N SER A 304 -24.48 -11.92 -9.98
CA SER A 304 -23.60 -12.35 -11.07
C SER A 304 -23.61 -13.86 -11.35
N ARG A 305 -23.08 -14.28 -12.51
CA ARG A 305 -22.86 -15.70 -12.85
C ARG A 305 -21.52 -16.27 -12.36
N ILE A 306 -20.65 -15.41 -11.84
CA ILE A 306 -19.31 -15.73 -11.31
C ILE A 306 -19.17 -15.19 -9.89
N SER A 307 -18.38 -15.84 -9.06
CA SER A 307 -18.06 -15.37 -7.72
C SER A 307 -16.99 -14.28 -7.75
N PHE A 308 -16.94 -13.48 -6.69
CA PHE A 308 -15.89 -12.47 -6.50
C PHE A 308 -15.06 -12.83 -5.28
N GLN A 309 -13.75 -12.87 -5.48
CA GLN A 309 -12.77 -13.00 -4.41
C GLN A 309 -12.11 -11.65 -4.16
N PHE A 310 -12.22 -11.16 -2.94
CA PHE A 310 -11.46 -10.00 -2.50
C PHE A 310 -10.05 -10.44 -2.08
N VAL A 311 -9.05 -9.77 -2.62
CA VAL A 311 -7.65 -9.97 -2.26
C VAL A 311 -7.09 -8.64 -1.80
N ASP A 312 -6.44 -8.66 -0.64
CA ASP A 312 -5.71 -7.50 -0.15
C ASP A 312 -4.64 -7.12 -1.19
N CYS A 313 -4.36 -5.83 -1.34
CA CYS A 313 -3.16 -5.37 -2.02
C CYS A 313 -2.04 -5.34 -0.97
N PRO A 314 -1.29 -6.44 -0.74
CA PRO A 314 -0.29 -6.48 0.31
C PRO A 314 0.75 -5.40 0.01
N LEU A 315 1.16 -4.68 1.05
CA LEU A 315 2.33 -3.82 0.96
C LEU A 315 3.52 -4.66 0.47
N LEU A 316 4.45 -4.02 -0.25
CA LEU A 316 5.68 -4.69 -0.64
C LEU A 316 6.36 -5.21 0.62
N ASN A 317 6.71 -6.50 0.64
CA ASN A 317 7.51 -7.03 1.73
C ASN A 317 8.90 -6.39 1.72
N ASP A 318 9.57 -6.38 2.87
CA ASP A 318 10.90 -5.78 3.04
C ASP A 318 11.89 -6.25 1.95
N LYS A 319 11.85 -7.54 1.58
CA LYS A 319 12.66 -8.13 0.50
C LYS A 319 12.43 -7.44 -0.84
N SER A 320 11.18 -7.17 -1.20
CA SER A 320 10.80 -6.51 -2.45
C SER A 320 11.24 -5.06 -2.46
N ILE A 321 10.99 -4.33 -1.36
CA ILE A 321 11.40 -2.94 -1.19
C ILE A 321 12.92 -2.80 -1.36
N ILE A 322 13.67 -3.73 -0.76
CA ILE A 322 15.12 -3.77 -0.84
C ILE A 322 15.60 -3.99 -2.28
N ARG A 323 15.03 -4.96 -2.98
CA ARG A 323 15.39 -5.29 -4.38
C ARG A 323 15.11 -4.13 -5.33
N ILE A 324 13.99 -3.44 -5.14
CA ILE A 324 13.66 -2.24 -5.91
C ILE A 324 14.70 -1.15 -5.64
N THR A 325 15.12 -0.98 -4.39
CA THR A 325 16.14 0.02 -4.04
C THR A 325 17.50 -0.30 -4.64
N ASP A 326 17.92 -1.56 -4.59
CA ASP A 326 19.17 -1.98 -5.20
C ASP A 326 19.16 -1.78 -6.72
N HIS A 327 18.06 -2.10 -7.40
CA HIS A 327 17.91 -1.85 -8.83
C HIS A 327 18.16 -0.38 -9.19
N PHE A 328 17.53 0.56 -8.47
CA PHE A 328 17.73 1.97 -8.75
C PHE A 328 19.12 2.46 -8.36
N ALA A 329 19.68 1.99 -7.25
CA ALA A 329 21.04 2.33 -6.85
C ALA A 329 22.08 1.90 -7.92
N GLU A 330 21.95 0.67 -8.43
CA GLU A 330 22.79 0.17 -9.53
C GLU A 330 22.57 0.94 -10.83
N LYS A 331 21.31 1.17 -11.22
CA LYS A 331 20.93 1.84 -12.47
C LYS A 331 21.40 3.29 -12.53
N PHE A 332 21.40 3.99 -11.41
CA PHE A 332 21.91 5.36 -11.31
C PHE A 332 23.39 5.46 -10.97
N ASN A 333 24.12 4.33 -10.97
CA ASN A 333 25.54 4.27 -10.64
C ASN A 333 25.88 4.98 -9.32
N ALA A 334 24.94 4.94 -8.36
CA ALA A 334 25.17 5.45 -7.03
C ALA A 334 26.35 4.68 -6.46
N ARG A 335 27.40 5.36 -6.00
CA ARG A 335 28.48 4.66 -5.30
C ARG A 335 27.82 4.17 -4.03
N ILE A 336 27.54 2.88 -3.95
CA ILE A 336 26.98 2.25 -2.75
C ILE A 336 28.06 2.26 -1.66
N ALA A 337 28.38 3.45 -1.15
CA ALA A 337 29.23 3.66 0.00
C ALA A 337 28.32 3.52 1.21
N ASN A 338 28.40 2.37 1.87
CA ASN A 338 28.21 2.04 3.30
C ASN A 338 26.96 2.52 4.08
N TYR A 339 26.36 3.64 3.72
CA TYR A 339 25.19 4.27 4.33
C TYR A 339 23.92 4.13 3.46
N ALA A 340 24.05 3.77 2.17
CA ALA A 340 22.92 3.69 1.22
C ALA A 340 21.86 2.61 1.56
N TYR A 341 22.21 1.56 2.30
CA TYR A 341 21.24 0.55 2.73
C TYR A 341 20.30 1.05 3.84
N LYS A 342 20.64 2.14 4.55
CA LYS A 342 19.81 2.68 5.63
C LYS A 342 18.53 3.37 5.15
N TRP A 343 18.39 3.63 3.85
CA TRP A 343 17.39 4.54 3.28
C TRP A 343 16.35 3.91 2.36
N LYS A 344 16.23 2.58 2.38
CA LYS A 344 15.48 1.78 1.40
C LYS A 344 13.94 1.99 1.38
N TYR A 345 13.40 3.03 2.03
CA TYR A 345 11.96 3.26 2.20
C TYR A 345 11.44 4.62 1.68
N SER A 346 12.11 5.29 0.74
CA SER A 346 11.63 6.56 0.18
C SER A 346 11.93 6.69 -1.32
N TYR A 347 10.90 6.99 -2.13
CA TYR A 347 10.99 7.08 -3.61
C TYR A 347 10.49 8.41 -4.17
N GLY A 348 11.21 8.93 -5.19
CA GLY A 348 10.86 10.07 -6.05
C GLY A 348 11.96 10.44 -7.09
N GLU A 349 11.57 11.10 -8.19
CA GLU A 349 12.19 11.22 -9.54
C GLU A 349 13.58 11.89 -9.73
N TYR A 350 14.42 12.04 -8.72
CA TYR A 350 15.74 12.73 -8.86
C TYR A 350 16.95 11.84 -8.52
N GLY A 351 16.90 10.56 -8.91
CA GLY A 351 17.80 9.49 -8.44
C GLY A 351 19.28 9.84 -8.34
N SER A 352 19.95 10.26 -9.43
CA SER A 352 21.41 10.48 -9.40
C SER A 352 21.83 11.66 -8.50
N GLU A 353 21.16 12.80 -8.60
CA GLU A 353 21.42 13.97 -7.75
C GLU A 353 21.05 13.69 -6.29
N PHE A 354 19.98 12.94 -6.06
CA PHE A 354 19.55 12.48 -4.73
C PHE A 354 20.61 11.56 -4.10
N PHE A 355 21.08 10.54 -4.82
CA PHE A 355 22.12 9.63 -4.32
C PHE A 355 23.47 10.33 -4.12
N GLU A 356 23.83 11.29 -4.98
CA GLU A 356 25.03 12.12 -4.79
C GLU A 356 24.93 13.04 -3.56
N LYS A 357 23.79 13.72 -3.36
CA LYS A 357 23.56 14.55 -2.16
C LYS A 357 23.48 13.70 -0.89
N LEU A 358 22.88 12.51 -0.97
CA LEU A 358 22.87 11.52 0.11
C LEU A 358 24.28 11.08 0.50
N GLU A 359 25.13 10.74 -0.48
CA GLU A 359 26.53 10.36 -0.24
C GLU A 359 27.33 11.48 0.45
N ARG A 360 27.02 12.74 0.12
CA ARG A 360 27.63 13.93 0.72
C ARG A 360 27.03 14.33 2.08
N LYS A 361 26.01 13.62 2.56
CA LYS A 361 25.20 13.97 3.76
C LYS A 361 24.57 15.37 3.66
N GLU A 362 24.29 15.83 2.45
CA GLU A 362 23.62 17.10 2.18
C GLU A 362 22.09 16.95 2.19
N VAL A 363 21.60 15.79 2.64
CA VAL A 363 20.18 15.43 2.69
C VAL A 363 19.78 15.16 4.14
N ASP A 364 18.86 15.98 4.65
CA ASP A 364 18.08 15.67 5.85
C ASP A 364 16.86 14.84 5.41
N PHE A 365 16.68 13.66 6.00
CA PHE A 365 15.54 12.83 5.69
C PHE A 365 14.25 13.33 6.28
N VAL A 366 14.30 13.99 7.44
CA VAL A 366 13.10 14.60 8.01
C VAL A 366 12.52 15.57 6.98
N ASP A 367 13.36 16.32 6.28
CA ASP A 367 12.92 17.19 5.18
C ASP A 367 12.28 16.42 4.03
N TYR A 368 12.83 15.28 3.60
CA TYR A 368 12.23 14.47 2.54
C TYR A 368 10.94 13.79 2.97
N PHE A 369 10.89 13.27 4.20
CA PHE A 369 9.68 12.71 4.78
C PHE A 369 8.59 13.77 4.83
N ILE A 370 8.91 14.99 5.25
CA ILE A 370 7.97 16.12 5.25
C ILE A 370 7.51 16.44 3.82
N LYS A 371 8.42 16.49 2.83
CA LYS A 371 8.04 16.70 1.41
C LYS A 371 7.10 15.62 0.90
N VAL A 372 7.39 14.34 1.17
CA VAL A 372 6.53 13.22 0.78
C VAL A 372 5.18 13.31 1.50
N LYS A 373 5.18 13.57 2.80
CA LYS A 373 3.99 13.78 3.62
C LYS A 373 3.10 14.89 3.04
N ASP A 374 3.68 16.02 2.65
CA ASP A 374 2.96 17.15 2.09
C ASP A 374 2.45 16.87 0.66
N CYS A 375 3.22 16.15 -0.17
CA CYS A 375 2.74 15.68 -1.47
C CYS A 375 1.56 14.73 -1.33
N LEU A 376 1.63 13.77 -0.39
CA LEU A 376 0.54 12.85 -0.09
C LEU A 376 -0.70 13.63 0.40
N ASP A 377 -0.53 14.57 1.32
CA ASP A 377 -1.62 15.42 1.79
C ASP A 377 -2.27 16.21 0.65
N LYS A 378 -1.47 16.84 -0.23
CA LYS A 378 -1.97 17.56 -1.41
C LYS A 378 -2.72 16.66 -2.40
N GLN A 379 -2.24 15.42 -2.60
CA GLN A 379 -2.86 14.47 -3.50
C GLN A 379 -4.16 13.89 -2.95
N TYR A 380 -4.22 13.65 -1.65
CA TYR A 380 -5.30 12.90 -1.01
C TYR A 380 -6.25 13.75 -0.16
N GLY A 381 -5.93 15.03 0.09
CA GLY A 381 -6.74 15.96 0.89
C GLY A 381 -6.92 15.51 2.34
N ILE A 382 -5.89 14.89 2.94
CA ILE A 382 -6.01 14.20 4.23
C ILE A 382 -6.27 15.19 5.36
N LYS A 383 -5.51 16.29 5.46
CA LYS A 383 -5.72 17.30 6.53
C LYS A 383 -7.11 17.90 6.48
N ASP A 384 -7.61 18.21 5.30
CA ASP A 384 -8.94 18.79 5.12
C ASP A 384 -10.02 17.78 5.54
N TYR A 385 -9.88 16.51 5.15
CA TYR A 385 -10.77 15.44 5.60
C TYR A 385 -10.78 15.30 7.13
N VAL A 386 -9.60 15.25 7.76
CA VAL A 386 -9.46 15.07 9.21
C VAL A 386 -10.04 16.27 9.97
N LYS A 387 -9.86 17.49 9.47
CA LYS A 387 -10.44 18.70 10.06
C LYS A 387 -11.97 18.69 10.02
N ASN A 388 -12.54 18.23 8.90
CA ASN A 388 -13.99 18.19 8.71
C ASN A 388 -14.66 16.99 9.41
N ASN A 389 -13.91 15.91 9.70
CA ASN A 389 -14.42 14.66 10.26
C ASN A 389 -13.63 14.21 11.51
N ARG A 390 -13.38 15.13 12.44
CA ARG A 390 -12.47 14.91 13.59
C ARG A 390 -12.79 13.66 14.42
N ASP A 391 -14.06 13.41 14.71
CA ASP A 391 -14.46 12.26 15.55
C ASP A 391 -14.22 10.93 14.83
N VAL A 392 -14.60 10.86 13.55
CA VAL A 392 -14.33 9.69 12.69
C VAL A 392 -12.83 9.45 12.56
N ALA A 393 -12.06 10.50 12.28
CA ALA A 393 -10.60 10.41 12.14
C ALA A 393 -9.92 9.93 13.44
N THR A 394 -10.39 10.42 14.59
CA THR A 394 -9.90 9.98 15.90
C THR A 394 -10.21 8.50 16.15
N LYS A 395 -11.44 8.05 15.84
CA LYS A 395 -11.85 6.65 15.95
C LYS A 395 -11.02 5.73 15.04
N LEU A 396 -10.82 6.11 13.79
CA LEU A 396 -9.98 5.36 12.85
C LEU A 396 -8.55 5.21 13.36
N MET A 397 -7.97 6.30 13.88
CA MET A 397 -6.61 6.28 14.42
C MET A 397 -6.51 5.41 15.66
N TYR A 398 -7.50 5.48 16.57
CA TYR A 398 -7.53 4.61 17.74
C TYR A 398 -7.63 3.13 17.37
N LEU A 399 -8.54 2.75 16.47
CA LEU A 399 -8.69 1.36 16.01
C LEU A 399 -7.40 0.84 15.34
N CYS A 400 -6.75 1.67 14.53
CA CYS A 400 -5.49 1.33 13.85
C CYS A 400 -4.33 1.12 14.84
N ILE A 401 -4.17 2.03 15.80
CA ILE A 401 -3.06 2.01 16.74
C ILE A 401 -3.23 0.90 17.78
N GLU A 402 -4.43 0.67 18.29
CA GLU A 402 -4.70 -0.43 19.22
C GLU A 402 -4.79 -1.80 18.52
N GLY A 403 -4.86 -1.83 17.18
CA GLY A 403 -5.01 -3.06 16.41
C GLY A 403 -6.30 -3.81 16.73
N ILE A 404 -7.41 -3.08 16.90
CA ILE A 404 -8.70 -3.64 17.30
C ILE A 404 -9.39 -4.26 16.07
N PRO A 405 -9.70 -5.58 16.08
CA PRO A 405 -10.52 -6.21 15.06
C PRO A 405 -11.94 -5.66 15.04
N ILE A 406 -12.47 -5.40 13.86
CA ILE A 406 -13.79 -4.82 13.67
C ILE A 406 -14.56 -5.53 12.56
N ASP A 407 -15.88 -5.62 12.72
CA ASP A 407 -16.79 -6.02 11.66
C ASP A 407 -17.08 -4.76 10.80
N PRO A 408 -16.66 -4.73 9.53
CA PRO A 408 -16.71 -3.52 8.71
C PRO A 408 -18.14 -3.14 8.29
N ASP A 409 -19.11 -4.06 8.42
CA ASP A 409 -20.51 -3.84 8.10
C ASP A 409 -21.32 -3.45 9.34
N LYS A 410 -20.91 -3.87 10.54
CA LYS A 410 -21.61 -3.59 11.80
C LYS A 410 -21.02 -2.44 12.62
N TYR A 411 -19.73 -2.13 12.45
CA TYR A 411 -19.07 -1.10 13.25
C TYR A 411 -19.41 0.31 12.76
N VAL A 412 -20.15 1.05 13.58
CA VAL A 412 -20.59 2.42 13.29
C VAL A 412 -19.51 3.41 13.71
N LEU A 413 -18.93 4.12 12.73
CA LEU A 413 -17.90 5.13 13.00
C LEU A 413 -18.49 6.48 13.40
N ASP A 414 -19.63 6.85 12.83
CA ASP A 414 -20.36 8.05 13.20
C ASP A 414 -21.77 7.68 13.62
N GLU A 415 -22.10 7.90 14.89
CA GLU A 415 -23.42 7.63 15.44
C GLU A 415 -24.50 8.52 14.80
N ASN A 416 -24.11 9.70 14.30
CA ASN A 416 -25.00 10.62 13.60
C ASN A 416 -25.16 10.27 12.12
N ASN A 417 -24.31 9.39 11.58
CA ASN A 417 -24.38 8.91 10.21
C ASN A 417 -24.12 7.40 10.14
N PRO A 418 -25.13 6.57 10.46
CA PRO A 418 -24.99 5.10 10.48
C PRO A 418 -24.64 4.49 9.11
N ALA A 419 -24.80 5.23 8.01
CA ALA A 419 -24.39 4.81 6.68
C ALA A 419 -22.87 4.88 6.47
N LEU A 420 -22.14 5.58 7.35
CA LEU A 420 -20.69 5.73 7.34
C LEU A 420 -20.02 4.55 8.07
N THR A 421 -20.00 3.39 7.41
CA THR A 421 -19.31 2.19 7.89
C THR A 421 -17.84 2.18 7.48
N ILE A 422 -17.03 1.33 8.10
CA ILE A 422 -15.62 1.13 7.72
C ILE A 422 -15.46 0.77 6.24
N ARG A 423 -16.35 -0.11 5.72
CA ARG A 423 -16.37 -0.47 4.29
C ARG A 423 -16.75 0.71 3.38
N SER A 424 -17.58 1.64 3.87
CA SER A 424 -17.87 2.88 3.14
C SER A 424 -16.66 3.82 3.07
N LEU A 425 -15.75 3.73 4.06
CA LEU A 425 -14.50 4.48 4.12
C LEU A 425 -13.33 3.82 3.39
N GLU A 426 -13.44 2.57 2.90
CA GLU A 426 -12.47 2.04 1.92
C GLU A 426 -12.47 2.84 0.60
N ARG A 427 -13.53 3.62 0.35
CA ARG A 427 -13.59 4.64 -0.70
C ARG A 427 -12.74 5.86 -0.36
N ASP A 428 -12.63 6.18 0.93
CA ASP A 428 -11.85 7.31 1.41
C ASP A 428 -10.38 6.89 1.43
N LYS A 429 -9.58 7.72 0.77
CA LYS A 429 -8.30 7.36 0.14
C LYS A 429 -7.17 7.00 1.11
N HIS A 430 -7.47 6.75 2.39
CA HIS A 430 -6.53 6.87 3.50
C HIS A 430 -6.44 5.61 4.39
N ILE A 431 -7.23 4.56 4.16
CA ILE A 431 -7.20 3.34 4.98
C ILE A 431 -6.98 2.08 4.14
N ILE A 432 -6.32 1.08 4.75
CA ILE A 432 -6.15 -0.28 4.22
C ILE A 432 -6.78 -1.23 5.22
N LEU A 433 -7.72 -2.07 4.78
CA LEU A 433 -8.22 -3.17 5.60
C LEU A 433 -7.37 -4.41 5.36
N SER A 434 -7.09 -5.16 6.43
CA SER A 434 -6.48 -6.48 6.34
C SER A 434 -7.32 -7.49 7.11
N SER A 435 -7.58 -8.66 6.53
CA SER A 435 -8.30 -9.74 7.20
C SER A 435 -7.57 -10.22 8.45
N VAL A 436 -8.30 -10.59 9.49
CA VAL A 436 -7.74 -11.24 10.68
C VAL A 436 -7.56 -12.73 10.41
N GLU A 437 -6.39 -13.28 10.75
CA GLU A 437 -6.18 -14.73 10.67
C GLU A 437 -7.29 -15.47 11.44
N GLN A 438 -7.96 -16.41 10.77
CA GLN A 438 -9.06 -17.24 11.32
C GLN A 438 -10.44 -16.54 11.44
N SER A 439 -10.64 -15.36 10.84
CA SER A 439 -11.98 -14.75 10.73
C SER A 439 -12.19 -14.04 9.40
N ASP A 440 -13.21 -14.48 8.65
CA ASP A 440 -13.63 -13.83 7.40
C ASP A 440 -14.49 -12.57 7.62
N GLU A 441 -14.94 -12.34 8.86
CA GLU A 441 -15.85 -11.24 9.23
C GLU A 441 -15.14 -10.06 9.89
N LEU A 442 -13.91 -10.26 10.41
CA LEU A 442 -13.19 -9.25 11.17
C LEU A 442 -11.95 -8.75 10.44
N PHE A 443 -11.77 -7.43 10.47
CA PHE A 443 -10.69 -6.74 9.78
C PHE A 443 -9.92 -5.83 10.73
N LEU A 444 -8.64 -5.61 10.45
CA LEU A 444 -7.81 -4.59 11.06
C LEU A 444 -7.70 -3.39 10.13
N ILE A 445 -7.66 -2.19 10.72
CA ILE A 445 -7.36 -0.95 9.99
C ILE A 445 -5.85 -0.72 10.03
N ASN A 446 -5.24 -0.62 8.86
CA ASN A 446 -3.85 -0.23 8.69
C ASN A 446 -3.77 1.14 8.02
N MET A 447 -3.00 2.04 8.63
CA MET A 447 -2.63 3.33 8.05
C MET A 447 -1.12 3.40 7.88
N PRO A 448 -0.62 3.81 6.70
CA PRO A 448 0.78 4.17 6.54
C PRO A 448 1.22 5.19 7.58
N PHE A 449 2.46 5.09 8.06
CA PHE A 449 2.99 6.00 9.08
C PHE A 449 2.95 7.49 8.64
N TYR A 450 3.05 7.76 7.34
CA TYR A 450 2.81 9.10 6.77
C TYR A 450 1.43 9.63 7.12
N PHE A 451 0.39 8.80 7.01
CA PHE A 451 -0.98 9.20 7.31
C PHE A 451 -1.16 9.38 8.82
N ILE A 452 -0.57 8.51 9.66
CA ILE A 452 -0.56 8.72 11.12
C ILE A 452 0.06 10.07 11.48
N SER A 453 1.15 10.47 10.81
CA SER A 453 1.78 11.78 11.00
C SER A 453 0.84 12.92 10.59
N ILE A 454 0.18 12.82 9.43
CA ILE A 454 -0.76 13.86 8.96
C ILE A 454 -2.00 13.97 9.86
N TYR A 455 -2.51 12.83 10.34
CA TYR A 455 -3.61 12.78 11.31
C TYR A 455 -3.19 13.44 12.61
N ASN A 456 -2.01 13.13 13.15
CA ASN A 456 -1.48 13.80 14.34
C ASN A 456 -1.32 15.30 14.14
N ASP A 457 -0.82 15.77 12.99
CA ASP A 457 -0.66 17.20 12.71
C ASP A 457 -2.00 17.96 12.72
N SER A 458 -3.09 17.28 12.34
CA SER A 458 -4.44 17.88 12.26
C SER A 458 -5.25 17.73 13.54
N LEU A 459 -5.06 16.61 14.23
CA LEU A 459 -5.72 16.31 15.48
C LEU A 459 -4.98 16.99 16.64
N HIS A 460 -3.65 17.08 16.64
CA HIS A 460 -2.80 17.51 17.76
C HIS A 460 -2.84 16.54 18.95
N ILE A 461 -2.61 15.26 18.69
CA ILE A 461 -2.66 14.19 19.73
C ILE A 461 -1.45 14.30 20.64
N VAL A 462 -0.27 14.50 20.05
CA VAL A 462 0.96 14.95 20.71
C VAL A 462 1.55 16.10 19.90
N ASN A 463 2.61 16.73 20.41
CA ASN A 463 3.30 17.83 19.73
C ASN A 463 3.57 17.48 18.24
N PRO A 464 3.33 18.39 17.28
CA PRO A 464 3.43 18.15 15.83
C PRO A 464 4.78 17.60 15.31
N THR A 465 5.82 17.53 16.14
CA THR A 465 7.11 16.90 15.78
C THR A 465 7.09 15.37 15.89
N LEU A 466 5.97 14.70 15.54
CA LEU A 466 5.85 13.24 15.64
C LEU A 466 6.89 12.52 14.76
N VAL A 467 7.18 13.07 13.58
CA VAL A 467 8.21 12.53 12.68
C VAL A 467 9.55 12.52 13.38
N SER A 468 10.07 13.64 13.89
CA SER A 468 11.40 13.67 14.50
C SER A 468 11.51 12.86 15.80
N LYS A 469 10.39 12.55 16.47
CA LYS A 469 10.39 11.83 17.77
C LYS A 469 10.19 10.32 17.64
N PHE A 470 9.46 9.88 16.61
CA PHE A 470 9.22 8.46 16.34
C PHE A 470 10.01 7.94 15.12
N TYR A 471 10.68 8.85 14.41
CA TYR A 471 11.52 8.53 13.27
C TYR A 471 12.93 9.08 13.52
N ASP A 472 13.78 8.21 14.08
CA ASP A 472 15.23 8.37 13.99
C ASP A 472 15.80 7.16 13.25
N GLU A 473 16.61 7.42 12.22
CA GLU A 473 17.33 6.38 11.47
C GLU A 473 18.33 5.60 12.33
N ARG A 474 18.69 6.16 13.48
CA ARG A 474 19.60 5.61 14.47
C ARG A 474 18.96 5.78 15.84
N MET A 475 18.00 4.93 16.14
CA MET A 475 17.54 4.83 17.51
C MET A 475 18.68 4.30 18.38
N TYR A 476 19.41 5.18 19.04
CA TYR A 476 20.29 4.83 20.15
C TYR A 476 19.45 4.78 21.42
N TRP A 477 20.14 4.67 22.57
CA TRP A 477 19.48 4.52 23.85
C TRP A 477 18.63 5.76 24.20
N GLU A 478 19.10 6.98 23.92
CA GLU A 478 18.38 8.24 24.18
C GLU A 478 17.11 8.36 23.32
N GLU A 479 17.17 7.98 22.04
CA GLU A 479 16.01 8.00 21.15
C GLU A 479 15.00 6.90 21.50
N TRP A 480 15.45 5.79 22.07
CA TRP A 480 14.56 4.74 22.57
C TRP A 480 13.71 5.23 23.75
N GLU A 481 14.32 5.99 24.67
CA GLU A 481 13.61 6.63 25.79
C GLU A 481 12.57 7.62 25.27
N LYS A 482 12.95 8.48 24.31
CA LYS A 482 12.04 9.40 23.62
C LYS A 482 10.88 8.65 22.96
N PHE A 483 11.17 7.59 22.20
CA PHE A 483 10.13 6.80 21.55
C PHE A 483 9.10 6.26 22.56
N VAL A 484 9.56 5.69 23.68
CA VAL A 484 8.68 5.17 24.74
C VAL A 484 7.85 6.29 25.37
N ALA A 485 8.47 7.40 25.75
CA ALA A 485 7.78 8.53 26.37
C ALA A 485 6.69 9.13 25.47
N TYR A 486 7.01 9.37 24.19
CA TYR A 486 6.02 9.89 23.25
C TYR A 486 4.94 8.87 22.92
N HIS A 487 5.26 7.57 22.91
CA HIS A 487 4.23 6.53 22.73
C HIS A 487 3.24 6.51 23.90
N GLU A 488 3.73 6.58 25.14
CA GLU A 488 2.89 6.67 26.35
C GLU A 488 1.94 7.88 26.30
N ALA A 489 2.47 9.04 25.92
CA ALA A 489 1.67 10.25 25.75
C ALA A 489 0.65 10.11 24.60
N PHE A 490 1.09 9.63 23.44
CA PHE A 490 0.26 9.47 22.25
C PHE A 490 -0.93 8.55 22.50
N ARG A 491 -0.67 7.36 23.06
CA ARG A 491 -1.71 6.36 23.34
C ARG A 491 -2.69 6.85 24.40
N THR A 492 -2.20 7.47 25.48
CA THR A 492 -3.04 8.05 26.54
C THR A 492 -3.93 9.16 25.99
N ASN A 493 -3.37 10.11 25.24
CA ASN A 493 -4.11 11.24 24.68
C ASN A 493 -5.15 10.78 23.66
N LEU A 494 -4.82 9.80 22.84
CA LEU A 494 -5.75 9.22 21.88
C LEU A 494 -6.94 8.53 22.58
N ALA A 495 -6.70 7.78 23.65
CA ALA A 495 -7.78 7.19 24.44
C ALA A 495 -8.69 8.26 25.08
N ILE A 496 -8.12 9.35 25.60
CA ILE A 496 -8.90 10.48 26.14
C ILE A 496 -9.79 11.10 25.07
N ARG A 497 -9.29 11.24 23.83
CA ARG A 497 -10.09 11.74 22.70
C ARG A 497 -11.22 10.81 22.30
N MET A 498 -11.07 9.51 22.56
CA MET A 498 -12.15 8.53 22.44
C MET A 498 -13.17 8.61 23.59
N GLY A 499 -13.08 9.62 24.47
CA GLY A 499 -13.97 9.82 25.60
C GLY A 499 -13.62 8.98 26.83
N LYS A 500 -12.49 8.27 26.83
CA LYS A 500 -12.07 7.45 27.98
C LYS A 500 -11.59 8.36 29.12
N LYS A 501 -12.36 8.41 30.21
CA LYS A 501 -12.00 9.13 31.45
C LYS A 501 -11.14 8.29 32.38
N THR A 502 -11.29 6.96 32.31
CA THR A 502 -10.61 5.99 33.15
C THR A 502 -10.27 4.75 32.33
N MET A 503 -9.15 4.10 32.64
CA MET A 503 -8.77 2.82 32.07
C MET A 503 -8.09 1.97 33.13
N THR A 504 -8.16 0.65 33.01
CA THR A 504 -7.30 -0.24 33.79
C THR A 504 -5.86 -0.15 33.29
N LEU A 505 -4.89 -0.38 34.17
CA LEU A 505 -3.50 -0.52 33.75
C LEU A 505 -3.33 -1.67 32.75
N ARG A 506 -4.14 -2.73 32.79
CA ARG A 506 -4.10 -3.85 31.85
C ARG A 506 -4.55 -3.46 30.45
N GLU A 507 -5.52 -2.55 30.32
CA GLU A 507 -5.87 -1.99 29.00
C GLU A 507 -4.70 -1.17 28.44
N LEU A 508 -4.00 -0.40 29.28
CA LEU A 508 -2.80 0.35 28.91
C LEU A 508 -1.56 -0.53 28.72
N TYR A 509 -1.51 -1.72 29.32
CA TYR A 509 -0.39 -2.64 29.26
C TYR A 509 -0.89 -4.06 29.05
N PRO A 510 -1.33 -4.41 27.83
CA PRO A 510 -1.99 -5.69 27.55
C PRO A 510 -1.07 -6.90 27.74
N ASN A 511 0.24 -6.69 27.90
CA ASN A 511 1.25 -7.71 28.13
C ASN A 511 1.43 -8.11 29.60
N ALA A 512 0.78 -7.40 30.52
CA ALA A 512 0.84 -7.70 31.94
C ALA A 512 0.33 -9.11 32.26
N ASP A 513 1.00 -9.77 33.21
CA ASP A 513 0.59 -11.08 33.74
C ASP A 513 -0.83 -10.98 34.34
N LYS A 514 -1.68 -11.98 34.07
CA LYS A 514 -3.04 -12.04 34.60
C LYS A 514 -3.08 -12.14 36.13
N SER A 515 -2.01 -12.60 36.75
CA SER A 515 -1.89 -12.72 38.21
C SER A 515 -1.48 -11.40 38.91
N ASN A 516 -1.05 -10.37 38.17
CA ASN A 516 -0.60 -9.11 38.73
C ASN A 516 -1.78 -8.15 39.01
N VAL A 517 -2.22 -8.11 40.27
CA VAL A 517 -3.43 -7.39 40.71
C VAL A 517 -3.37 -5.87 40.50
N TYR A 518 -2.17 -5.25 40.48
CA TYR A 518 -2.06 -3.82 40.22
C TYR A 518 -2.50 -3.45 38.80
N PHE A 519 -2.31 -4.35 37.83
CA PHE A 519 -2.70 -4.09 36.45
C PHE A 519 -4.23 -4.12 36.26
N ASP A 520 -4.98 -4.72 37.17
CA ASP A 520 -6.45 -4.71 37.14
C ASP A 520 -7.06 -3.44 37.76
N MET A 521 -6.23 -2.57 38.36
CA MET A 521 -6.69 -1.32 38.95
C MET A 521 -6.95 -0.25 37.88
N SER A 522 -8.03 0.51 38.08
CA SER A 522 -8.41 1.63 37.21
C SER A 522 -7.72 2.92 37.62
N VAL A 523 -7.14 3.61 36.63
CA VAL A 523 -6.52 4.92 36.75
C VAL A 523 -7.32 5.98 36.00
N LYS A 524 -7.25 7.22 36.47
CA LYS A 524 -7.78 8.37 35.77
C LYS A 524 -6.88 8.72 34.59
N MET A 525 -7.50 9.09 33.48
CA MET A 525 -6.79 9.51 32.27
C MET A 525 -6.66 11.04 32.29
N LYS A 526 -5.42 11.54 32.29
CA LYS A 526 -5.08 12.95 32.10
C LYS A 526 -4.29 13.11 30.81
N PRO A 527 -4.49 14.21 30.05
CA PRO A 527 -3.66 14.49 28.89
C PRO A 527 -2.20 14.55 29.30
N LEU A 528 -1.33 13.87 28.57
CA LEU A 528 0.09 13.81 28.82
C LEU A 528 0.85 14.67 27.81
N HIS A 529 1.81 15.44 28.30
CA HIS A 529 2.85 16.06 27.48
C HIS A 529 4.22 15.51 27.89
N VAL A 530 5.15 15.46 26.93
CA VAL A 530 6.49 14.92 27.17
C VAL A 530 7.45 16.07 27.45
N CYS A 531 8.18 15.95 28.56
CA CYS A 531 9.32 16.80 28.91
C CYS A 531 10.60 16.06 28.52
N ASP A 532 11.28 16.54 27.48
CA ASP A 532 12.35 15.80 26.81
C ASP A 532 13.61 15.63 27.66
N GLU A 533 13.91 16.55 28.58
CA GLU A 533 15.14 16.51 29.40
C GLU A 533 14.97 17.27 30.74
N GLY A 534 15.18 16.60 31.87
CA GLY A 534 15.36 17.25 33.18
C GLY A 534 16.84 17.56 33.48
N ASN A 535 17.13 18.64 34.20
CA ASN A 535 18.51 18.97 34.63
C ASN A 535 19.03 18.00 35.70
N GLU A 536 18.14 17.54 36.55
CA GLU A 536 18.41 16.69 37.70
C GLU A 536 17.83 15.28 37.47
N GLN A 537 18.21 14.28 38.29
CA GLN A 537 17.79 12.88 38.14
C GLN A 537 16.71 12.47 39.15
N PHE A 538 15.54 12.02 38.68
CA PHE A 538 14.50 11.48 39.54
C PHE A 538 14.76 10.00 39.88
N PRO A 539 14.54 9.56 41.13
CA PRO A 539 14.06 10.31 42.29
C PRO A 539 15.19 10.91 43.15
N LEU A 540 16.46 10.81 42.72
CA LEU A 540 17.64 11.27 43.47
C LEU A 540 17.61 12.76 43.83
N THR A 541 16.92 13.58 43.04
CA THR A 541 16.85 15.03 43.17
C THR A 541 15.43 15.52 42.93
N ASN A 542 14.98 16.47 43.74
CA ASN A 542 13.67 17.11 43.67
C ASN A 542 13.80 18.51 44.32
N PRO A 543 13.24 19.61 43.76
CA PRO A 543 12.43 19.70 42.54
C PRO A 543 13.22 19.36 41.27
N LEU A 544 12.51 18.95 40.22
CA LEU A 544 13.07 18.76 38.87
C LEU A 544 12.83 20.02 38.05
N THR A 545 13.78 20.39 37.19
CA THR A 545 13.66 21.51 36.26
C THR A 545 13.86 21.06 34.80
N GLU A 546 13.11 21.66 33.88
CA GLU A 546 13.25 21.39 32.45
C GLU A 546 14.55 22.02 31.93
N LYS A 547 15.32 21.28 31.10
CA LYS A 547 16.60 21.80 30.59
C LYS A 547 16.45 22.99 29.64
N SER A 548 15.31 23.10 28.97
CA SER A 548 15.09 24.08 27.90
C SER A 548 14.99 25.51 28.43
N ASP A 549 14.32 25.69 29.58
CA ASP A 549 14.02 26.99 30.18
C ASP A 549 14.34 27.08 31.68
N GLY A 550 14.62 25.96 32.36
CA GLY A 550 14.88 25.90 33.79
C GLY A 550 13.62 25.96 34.67
N GLU A 551 12.42 25.87 34.09
CA GLU A 551 11.18 25.89 34.86
C GLU A 551 10.97 24.59 35.65
N ILE A 552 10.30 24.69 36.81
CA ILE A 552 10.02 23.54 37.68
C ILE A 552 9.00 22.63 37.00
N ILE A 553 9.34 21.35 36.90
CA ILE A 553 8.45 20.32 36.37
C ILE A 553 7.52 19.84 37.48
N ASP A 554 6.22 20.16 37.37
CA ASP A 554 5.17 19.63 38.25
C ASP A 554 4.79 18.18 37.85
N TRP A 555 5.71 17.24 38.02
CA TRP A 555 5.48 15.84 37.69
C TRP A 555 4.37 15.19 38.54
N GLN A 556 4.00 15.80 39.67
CA GLN A 556 2.97 15.31 40.60
C GLN A 556 1.54 15.57 40.11
N SER A 557 1.38 16.51 39.17
CA SER A 557 0.12 16.78 38.47
C SER A 557 -0.45 15.52 37.79
N GLY A 558 0.43 14.61 37.35
CA GLY A 558 0.09 13.45 36.53
C GLY A 558 -0.23 13.79 35.06
N ASP A 559 0.12 14.98 34.58
CA ASP A 559 -0.02 15.39 33.17
C ASP A 559 1.31 15.47 32.39
N VAL A 560 2.44 15.14 33.04
CA VAL A 560 3.79 15.15 32.46
C VAL A 560 4.37 13.75 32.36
N VAL A 561 4.99 13.43 31.22
CA VAL A 561 5.93 12.30 31.06
C VAL A 561 7.33 12.85 30.99
N VAL A 562 8.19 12.44 31.92
CA VAL A 562 9.54 12.99 32.08
C VAL A 562 10.57 11.95 31.66
N ILE A 563 11.51 12.35 30.80
CA ILE A 563 12.66 11.54 30.39
C ILE A 563 13.85 11.90 31.29
N ASN A 564 14.36 10.95 32.09
CA ASN A 564 15.35 11.26 33.12
C ASN A 564 16.16 10.06 33.67
N GLY A 565 17.46 10.01 33.40
CA GLY A 565 18.32 8.81 33.46
C GLY A 565 18.56 8.04 34.77
N SER A 566 17.83 8.27 35.88
CA SER A 566 17.83 7.32 37.02
C SER A 566 16.69 6.30 36.89
N CYS A 567 15.51 6.77 36.47
CA CYS A 567 14.47 5.96 35.84
C CYS A 567 14.19 6.55 34.46
N ASP A 568 14.74 5.92 33.42
CA ASP A 568 14.84 6.42 32.04
C ASP A 568 13.61 7.23 31.58
N VAL A 569 12.39 6.75 31.85
CA VAL A 569 11.15 7.52 31.68
C VAL A 569 10.24 7.32 32.90
N PHE A 570 9.59 8.38 33.41
CA PHE A 570 8.60 8.22 34.48
C PHE A 570 7.43 9.21 34.41
N PHE A 571 6.32 8.85 35.05
CA PHE A 571 5.12 9.69 35.17
C PHE A 571 4.14 9.14 36.22
N VAL A 572 3.11 9.93 36.57
CA VAL A 572 2.16 9.61 37.64
C VAL A 572 0.76 9.34 37.09
N ARG A 573 0.07 8.33 37.65
CA ARG A 573 -1.35 8.04 37.37
C ARG A 573 -2.17 7.98 38.66
N GLU A 574 -3.26 8.74 38.74
CA GLU A 574 -4.18 8.72 39.88
C GLU A 574 -5.10 7.49 39.83
N LEU A 575 -5.31 6.81 40.96
CA LEU A 575 -6.29 5.73 41.07
C LEU A 575 -7.72 6.29 41.14
N VAL A 576 -8.69 5.58 40.57
CA VAL A 576 -10.10 6.01 40.55
C VAL A 576 -10.78 5.89 41.92
N ASN A 577 -10.47 4.81 42.66
CA ASN A 577 -11.19 4.44 43.90
C ASN A 577 -10.42 4.73 45.20
N THR A 578 -9.26 5.39 45.10
CA THR A 578 -8.48 5.79 46.29
C THR A 578 -8.05 7.23 46.15
N PHE A 579 -8.51 8.09 47.07
CA PHE A 579 -8.20 9.53 47.04
C PHE A 579 -6.73 9.84 47.40
N TYR A 580 -6.03 8.89 48.03
CA TYR A 580 -4.70 9.10 48.61
C TYR A 580 -3.58 8.29 47.95
N LYS A 581 -3.89 7.34 47.04
CA LYS A 581 -2.87 6.53 46.38
C LYS A 581 -2.80 6.81 44.89
N LYS A 582 -1.58 7.01 44.39
CA LYS A 582 -1.25 7.18 42.97
C LYS A 582 -0.27 6.08 42.55
N PHE A 583 -0.29 5.68 41.29
CA PHE A 583 0.82 4.93 40.71
C PHE A 583 1.90 5.89 40.23
N ILE A 584 3.15 5.56 40.52
CA ILE A 584 4.30 6.16 39.83
C ILE A 584 4.85 5.12 38.85
N MET A 585 4.69 5.40 37.57
CA MET A 585 5.12 4.54 36.48
C MET A 585 6.59 4.84 36.22
N MET A 586 7.46 3.86 36.44
CA MET A 586 8.91 3.98 36.30
C MET A 586 9.38 3.03 35.19
N SER A 587 9.66 3.59 34.03
CA SER A 587 10.08 2.86 32.86
C SER A 587 11.61 2.78 32.74
N GLN A 588 12.10 1.60 32.39
CA GLN A 588 13.51 1.31 32.13
C GLN A 588 13.65 0.86 30.67
N CYS A 589 14.46 1.59 29.89
CA CYS A 589 14.61 1.48 28.46
C CYS A 589 15.91 0.76 28.11
N LYS A 590 15.88 -0.58 28.11
CA LYS A 590 17.07 -1.40 27.89
C LYS A 590 17.32 -1.66 26.41
N TRP A 591 18.38 -1.05 25.91
CA TRP A 591 18.85 -1.25 24.55
C TRP A 591 20.03 -2.23 24.52
N ASP A 592 19.80 -3.44 24.02
CA ASP A 592 20.88 -4.34 23.64
C ASP A 592 21.12 -4.36 22.13
N TYR A 593 22.39 -4.48 21.87
CA TYR A 593 23.06 -4.29 20.62
C TYR A 593 23.39 -5.63 19.94
N GLY A 594 23.33 -6.73 20.69
CA GLY A 594 23.62 -8.08 20.22
C GLY A 594 22.43 -9.03 20.26
N SER A 595 21.22 -8.53 20.54
CA SER A 595 19.99 -9.31 20.75
C SER A 595 20.16 -10.47 21.74
N LYS A 596 21.04 -10.34 22.74
CA LYS A 596 21.21 -11.38 23.76
C LYS A 596 19.90 -11.50 24.54
N LYS A 597 19.57 -12.70 25.02
CA LYS A 597 18.43 -12.85 25.95
C LYS A 597 18.67 -12.01 27.21
N MET A 598 17.66 -11.28 27.66
CA MET A 598 17.73 -10.55 28.93
C MET A 598 17.66 -11.56 30.10
N PRO A 599 18.65 -11.60 31.00
CA PRO A 599 18.61 -12.47 32.17
C PRO A 599 17.65 -11.91 33.22
N GLU A 600 17.01 -12.79 33.98
CA GLU A 600 16.09 -12.43 35.06
C GLU A 600 16.76 -11.60 36.15
N SER A 601 18.01 -11.93 36.51
CA SER A 601 18.78 -11.16 37.49
C SER A 601 18.94 -9.67 37.12
N LYS A 602 18.93 -9.33 35.82
CA LYS A 602 18.94 -7.93 35.38
C LYS A 602 17.57 -7.27 35.51
N VAL A 603 16.48 -8.02 35.36
CA VAL A 603 15.13 -7.50 35.61
C VAL A 603 14.98 -7.17 37.10
N GLU A 604 15.42 -8.08 37.96
CA GLU A 604 15.44 -7.90 39.42
C GLU A 604 16.34 -6.72 39.82
N GLU A 605 17.56 -6.62 39.27
CA GLU A 605 18.48 -5.52 39.54
C GLU A 605 17.87 -4.15 39.23
N GLU A 606 17.21 -3.99 38.09
CA GLU A 606 16.59 -2.73 37.68
C GLU A 606 15.35 -2.38 38.51
N TYR A 607 14.57 -3.39 38.91
CA TYR A 607 13.44 -3.22 39.81
C TYR A 607 13.90 -2.78 41.21
N GLU A 608 14.87 -3.48 41.79
CA GLU A 608 15.43 -3.15 43.10
C GLU A 608 16.08 -1.77 43.10
N LYS A 609 16.83 -1.44 42.03
CA LYS A 609 17.40 -0.10 41.86
C LYS A 609 16.32 0.99 41.85
N ASN A 610 15.25 0.80 41.08
CA ASN A 610 14.13 1.75 41.04
C ASN A 610 13.49 1.91 42.42
N LEU A 611 13.24 0.79 43.10
CA LEU A 611 12.57 0.76 44.40
C LEU A 611 13.43 1.43 45.48
N GLN A 612 14.72 1.12 45.53
CA GLN A 612 15.68 1.71 46.46
C GLN A 612 15.82 3.20 46.23
N ASN A 613 16.00 3.64 44.98
CA ASN A 613 16.08 5.06 44.66
C ASN A 613 14.80 5.79 45.07
N PHE A 614 13.63 5.20 44.80
CA PHE A 614 12.34 5.78 45.14
C PHE A 614 12.18 5.97 46.65
N TYR A 615 12.44 4.94 47.45
CA TYR A 615 12.32 5.04 48.91
C TYR A 615 13.43 5.84 49.59
N ALA A 616 14.60 5.94 48.96
CA ALA A 616 15.70 6.79 49.45
C ALA A 616 15.45 8.28 49.20
N ALA A 617 14.59 8.62 48.24
CA ALA A 617 14.23 10.00 47.96
C ALA A 617 13.33 10.59 49.04
N ALA A 618 13.54 11.86 49.39
CA ALA A 618 12.71 12.63 50.32
C ALA A 618 11.37 13.06 49.70
N VAL A 619 10.74 12.16 48.94
CA VAL A 619 9.40 12.31 48.37
C VAL A 619 8.40 11.68 49.35
N ASP A 620 7.15 12.15 49.36
CA ASP A 620 6.08 11.56 50.16
C ASP A 620 5.70 10.16 49.65
N ASN A 621 6.52 9.17 50.01
CA ASN A 621 6.47 7.81 49.48
C ASN A 621 5.22 7.02 49.92
N GLU A 622 4.49 7.48 50.94
CA GLU A 622 3.29 6.79 51.46
C GLU A 622 2.10 6.88 50.49
N ASN A 623 2.09 7.91 49.65
CA ASN A 623 0.99 8.20 48.71
C ASN A 623 1.20 7.60 47.31
N TYR A 624 2.33 6.96 47.05
CA TYR A 624 2.66 6.40 45.73
C TYR A 624 2.91 4.89 45.79
N ILE A 625 2.48 4.19 44.75
CA ILE A 625 2.80 2.78 44.51
C ILE A 625 3.70 2.73 43.28
N PRO A 626 4.98 2.31 43.40
CA PRO A 626 5.89 2.20 42.26
C PRO A 626 5.51 1.02 41.37
N ILE A 627 5.43 1.28 40.06
CA ILE A 627 5.24 0.26 39.02
C ILE A 627 6.43 0.34 38.08
N THR A 628 7.20 -0.74 37.97
CA THR A 628 8.36 -0.80 37.07
C THR A 628 7.98 -1.45 35.75
N ILE A 629 8.27 -0.76 34.64
CA ILE A 629 8.04 -1.26 33.28
C ILE A 629 9.37 -1.28 32.54
N ILE A 630 9.83 -2.46 32.14
CA ILE A 630 11.09 -2.60 31.41
C ILE A 630 10.78 -2.80 29.93
N PHE A 631 11.16 -1.81 29.11
CA PHE A 631 11.11 -1.88 27.66
C PHE A 631 12.46 -2.35 27.14
N THR A 632 12.52 -3.52 26.50
CA THR A 632 13.79 -4.09 26.07
C THR A 632 13.81 -4.55 24.61
N SER A 633 14.91 -4.27 23.91
CA SER A 633 15.17 -4.81 22.56
C SER A 633 15.56 -6.29 22.59
N GLN A 634 15.87 -6.83 23.77
CA GLN A 634 16.28 -8.20 24.00
C GLN A 634 15.09 -9.16 24.02
N PRO A 635 15.25 -10.41 23.55
CA PRO A 635 14.32 -11.48 23.86
C PRO A 635 14.24 -11.71 25.37
N TYR A 636 13.04 -11.98 25.87
CA TYR A 636 12.82 -12.34 27.27
C TYR A 636 11.79 -13.46 27.38
N SER A 637 12.11 -14.48 28.18
CA SER A 637 11.13 -15.54 28.50
C SER A 637 10.40 -15.11 29.76
N LYS A 638 9.08 -14.98 29.67
CA LYS A 638 8.25 -14.60 30.80
C LYS A 638 8.27 -15.70 31.86
N GLU A 639 8.96 -15.45 32.95
CA GLU A 639 8.81 -16.19 34.21
C GLU A 639 7.82 -15.45 35.12
N LYS A 640 7.43 -16.06 36.23
CA LYS A 640 6.39 -15.52 37.11
C LYS A 640 6.92 -14.26 37.81
N GLN A 641 6.47 -13.08 37.39
CA GLN A 641 6.99 -11.80 37.90
C GLN A 641 6.30 -11.37 39.19
N GLU A 642 7.02 -10.64 40.04
CA GLU A 642 6.44 -9.98 41.20
C GLU A 642 5.38 -8.95 40.80
N SER A 643 4.45 -8.69 41.73
CA SER A 643 3.41 -7.70 41.49
C SER A 643 4.03 -6.31 41.34
N GLY A 644 3.60 -5.55 40.34
CA GLY A 644 4.16 -4.23 40.03
C GLY A 644 5.33 -4.21 39.04
N ILE A 645 5.78 -5.36 38.52
CA ILE A 645 6.79 -5.44 37.46
C ILE A 645 6.15 -5.87 36.14
N LEU A 646 6.59 -5.28 35.03
CA LEU A 646 6.26 -5.70 33.67
C LEU A 646 7.47 -5.59 32.76
N VAL A 647 7.80 -6.67 32.05
CA VAL A 647 8.77 -6.63 30.95
C VAL A 647 8.04 -6.65 29.60
N ILE A 648 8.32 -5.68 28.74
CA ILE A 648 7.89 -5.59 27.35
C ILE A 648 9.12 -5.84 26.48
N SER A 649 9.29 -7.09 26.07
CA SER A 649 10.38 -7.48 25.17
C SER A 649 10.01 -7.28 23.71
N LYS A 650 11.00 -7.45 22.83
CA LYS A 650 10.81 -7.33 21.38
C LYS A 650 9.62 -8.14 20.85
N GLU A 651 9.41 -9.35 21.37
CA GLU A 651 8.31 -10.24 20.96
C GLU A 651 6.92 -9.66 21.31
N ASP A 652 6.87 -8.80 22.33
CA ASP A 652 5.66 -8.17 22.84
C ASP A 652 5.33 -6.84 22.15
N PHE A 653 6.22 -6.32 21.29
CA PHE A 653 6.10 -4.97 20.71
C PHE A 653 4.83 -4.79 19.89
N LYS A 654 4.48 -5.76 19.03
CA LYS A 654 3.25 -5.67 18.22
C LYS A 654 2.01 -5.51 19.09
N LYS A 655 1.99 -6.17 20.24
CA LYS A 655 0.88 -6.14 21.19
C LYS A 655 0.86 -4.87 22.06
N HIS A 656 2.02 -4.29 22.38
CA HIS A 656 2.08 -3.06 23.17
C HIS A 656 2.03 -1.77 22.35
N PHE A 657 2.88 -1.66 21.33
CA PHE A 657 3.01 -0.48 20.48
C PHE A 657 2.00 -0.47 19.32
N GLY A 658 1.25 -1.56 19.15
CA GLY A 658 0.38 -1.73 17.99
C GLY A 658 1.16 -2.03 16.70
N PRO A 659 0.47 -2.35 15.60
CA PRO A 659 1.10 -2.76 14.34
C PRO A 659 1.98 -1.66 13.72
N VAL A 660 1.56 -0.39 13.81
CA VAL A 660 2.28 0.71 13.17
C VAL A 660 3.60 1.04 13.89
N PHE A 661 3.55 1.35 15.19
CA PHE A 661 4.75 1.76 15.93
C PHE A 661 5.68 0.57 16.22
N SER A 662 5.17 -0.66 16.37
CA SER A 662 6.02 -1.84 16.53
C SER A 662 6.91 -2.12 15.32
N SER A 663 6.42 -1.84 14.10
CA SER A 663 7.22 -1.98 12.88
C SER A 663 8.43 -1.03 12.90
N ARG A 664 8.26 0.19 13.40
CA ARG A 664 9.31 1.20 13.56
C ARG A 664 10.31 0.81 14.64
N ALA A 665 9.83 0.43 15.83
CA ALA A 665 10.69 -0.04 16.92
C ALA A 665 11.51 -1.26 16.49
N SER A 666 10.88 -2.23 15.81
CA SER A 666 11.54 -3.44 15.33
C SER A 666 12.55 -3.16 14.23
N PHE A 667 12.26 -2.26 13.30
CA PHE A 667 13.18 -1.85 12.24
C PHE A 667 14.43 -1.15 12.80
N ALA A 668 14.24 -0.24 13.76
CA ALA A 668 15.35 0.44 14.43
C ALA A 668 16.28 -0.56 15.16
N ILE A 669 15.69 -1.56 15.83
CA ILE A 669 16.46 -2.67 16.44
C ILE A 669 17.19 -3.48 15.38
N ALA A 670 16.52 -3.88 14.29
CA ALA A 670 17.10 -4.67 13.22
C ALA A 670 18.28 -3.96 12.51
N GLY A 671 18.19 -2.63 12.37
CA GLY A 671 19.28 -1.76 11.91
C GLY A 671 20.54 -1.88 12.77
N ASN A 672 20.37 -1.99 14.08
CA ASN A 672 21.47 -2.10 15.04
C ASN A 672 21.98 -3.54 15.23
N THR A 673 21.29 -4.55 14.72
CA THR A 673 21.67 -5.97 14.83
C THR A 673 22.17 -6.59 13.53
N ASN A 674 21.95 -5.96 12.36
CA ASN A 674 22.39 -6.48 11.06
C ASN A 674 23.69 -5.82 10.56
N PRO A 675 24.73 -6.61 10.21
CA PRO A 675 26.05 -6.12 9.79
C PRO A 675 26.02 -5.34 8.48
N ASN A 676 24.93 -5.36 7.72
CA ASN A 676 24.72 -4.48 6.57
C ASN A 676 24.53 -3.01 6.94
N PHE A 677 23.93 -2.75 8.10
CA PHE A 677 23.57 -1.40 8.55
C PHE A 677 24.57 -0.84 9.58
N TRP A 678 25.48 -1.67 10.09
CA TRP A 678 26.46 -1.25 11.09
C TRP A 678 27.45 -0.20 10.57
N GLU A 679 27.85 0.70 11.44
CA GLU A 679 28.92 1.66 11.14
C GLU A 679 30.30 1.06 11.40
N LYS A 680 31.35 1.71 10.88
CA LYS A 680 32.73 1.21 11.02
C LYS A 680 33.12 0.97 12.49
N ASN A 681 32.74 1.88 13.39
CA ASN A 681 33.03 1.74 14.82
C ASN A 681 32.27 0.58 15.46
N ARG A 682 31.02 0.35 15.02
CA ARG A 682 30.21 -0.77 15.47
C ARG A 682 30.81 -2.10 15.02
N LEU A 683 31.22 -2.20 13.76
CA LEU A 683 31.94 -3.36 13.24
C LEU A 683 33.23 -3.63 14.03
N LYS A 684 34.00 -2.58 14.36
CA LYS A 684 35.20 -2.69 15.22
C LYS A 684 34.91 -3.30 16.58
N ASN A 685 33.81 -2.85 17.20
CA ASN A 685 33.49 -3.20 18.58
C ASN A 685 32.74 -4.54 18.71
N VAL A 686 32.08 -5.01 17.64
CA VAL A 686 31.28 -6.24 17.66
C VAL A 686 32.00 -7.41 16.99
N LEU A 687 32.85 -7.13 15.98
CA LEU A 687 33.59 -8.17 15.26
C LEU A 687 34.96 -8.38 15.89
N ASP A 688 34.99 -9.19 16.95
CA ASP A 688 36.22 -9.71 17.52
C ASP A 688 37.05 -10.47 16.47
N GLY A 689 38.34 -10.16 16.37
CA GLY A 689 39.30 -10.88 15.50
C GLY A 689 39.50 -10.30 14.10
N ILE A 690 38.78 -9.23 13.72
CA ILE A 690 38.97 -8.55 12.43
C ILE A 690 39.71 -7.22 12.68
N GLY A 691 41.01 -7.17 12.40
CA GLY A 691 41.81 -5.94 12.57
C GLY A 691 41.30 -4.76 11.74
N ASP A 692 41.71 -3.54 12.11
CA ASP A 692 41.23 -2.26 11.54
C ASP A 692 41.37 -2.15 10.01
N VAL A 693 42.42 -2.75 9.45
CA VAL A 693 42.67 -2.81 7.99
C VAL A 693 41.64 -3.69 7.29
N SER A 694 41.14 -4.72 7.97
CA SER A 694 40.18 -5.70 7.45
C SER A 694 38.74 -5.22 7.53
N ILE A 695 38.40 -4.29 8.42
CA ILE A 695 37.03 -3.76 8.55
C ILE A 695 36.62 -2.93 7.33
N GLY A 696 37.55 -2.19 6.73
CA GLY A 696 37.29 -1.52 5.45
C GLY A 696 36.92 -2.52 4.34
N ASN A 697 37.51 -3.71 4.37
CA ASN A 697 37.20 -4.79 3.42
C ASN A 697 35.88 -5.48 3.75
N VAL A 698 35.56 -5.71 5.03
CA VAL A 698 34.22 -6.19 5.47
C VAL A 698 33.16 -5.23 4.95
N ILE A 699 33.35 -3.93 5.15
CA ILE A 699 32.39 -2.93 4.70
C ILE A 699 32.20 -2.98 3.16
N LYS A 700 33.28 -3.10 2.40
CA LYS A 700 33.25 -3.21 0.91
C LYS A 700 32.56 -4.45 0.37
N LYS A 701 32.40 -5.51 1.18
CA LYS A 701 31.80 -6.79 0.76
C LYS A 701 30.29 -6.83 0.96
N ARG A 702 29.68 -5.79 1.53
CA ARG A 702 28.22 -5.64 1.61
C ARG A 702 27.58 -5.59 0.21
N PRO A 703 26.31 -5.98 0.05
CA PRO A 703 25.42 -6.52 1.09
C PRO A 703 25.72 -7.97 1.44
N TYR A 704 25.30 -8.36 2.63
CA TYR A 704 25.29 -9.71 3.17
C TYR A 704 23.86 -10.23 3.20
N TYR A 705 23.61 -11.33 2.51
CA TYR A 705 22.28 -11.88 2.30
C TYR A 705 21.90 -12.99 3.27
N SER A 706 22.81 -13.44 4.13
CA SER A 706 22.56 -14.40 5.21
C SER A 706 23.78 -14.42 6.13
N ASP A 707 23.69 -15.13 7.26
CA ASP A 707 24.85 -15.36 8.13
C ASP A 707 25.94 -16.14 7.39
N ASP A 708 25.55 -17.08 6.53
CA ASP A 708 26.46 -17.84 5.69
C ASP A 708 27.12 -16.97 4.61
N ASP A 709 26.37 -16.12 3.90
CA ASP A 709 26.94 -15.19 2.90
C ASP A 709 27.89 -14.17 3.55
N TYR A 710 27.61 -13.74 4.79
CA TYR A 710 28.53 -12.93 5.56
C TYR A 710 29.85 -13.67 5.88
N ARG A 711 29.77 -14.95 6.29
CA ARG A 711 30.92 -15.80 6.60
C ARG A 711 31.76 -16.11 5.37
N ASP A 712 31.13 -16.48 4.28
CA ASP A 712 31.78 -16.81 3.01
C ASP A 712 32.56 -15.61 2.47
N LYS A 713 31.97 -14.43 2.56
CA LYS A 713 32.66 -13.19 2.18
C LYS A 713 33.76 -12.82 3.17
N ASN A 714 33.70 -13.24 4.43
CA ASN A 714 34.65 -12.85 5.49
C ASN A 714 35.22 -14.05 6.27
N PRO A 715 36.10 -14.88 5.66
CA PRO A 715 36.56 -16.17 6.21
C PRO A 715 37.49 -16.09 7.44
N GLY A 716 37.54 -14.95 8.15
CA GLY A 716 38.27 -14.76 9.41
C GLY A 716 37.44 -14.15 10.54
N ALA A 717 36.14 -13.93 10.32
CA ALA A 717 35.24 -13.41 11.34
C ALA A 717 34.94 -14.48 12.41
N LYS A 718 35.02 -14.14 13.71
CA LYS A 718 34.52 -15.03 14.77
C LYS A 718 33.03 -15.31 14.58
N LYS A 719 32.59 -16.49 15.04
CA LYS A 719 31.18 -16.88 15.07
C LYS A 719 30.41 -15.89 15.94
N ILE A 720 29.60 -15.05 15.30
CA ILE A 720 28.68 -14.16 16.01
C ILE A 720 27.54 -15.03 16.58
N PRO A 721 26.99 -14.75 17.78
CA PRO A 721 25.75 -15.37 18.22
C PRO A 721 24.72 -15.26 17.09
N LYS A 722 23.94 -16.32 16.85
CA LYS A 722 22.98 -16.39 15.73
C LYS A 722 22.26 -15.05 15.63
N MET A 723 22.55 -14.31 14.57
CA MET A 723 21.84 -13.07 14.33
C MET A 723 20.45 -13.48 13.89
N ASP A 724 19.47 -13.33 14.77
CA ASP A 724 18.07 -13.61 14.45
C ASP A 724 17.52 -12.68 13.34
N TYR A 725 18.34 -11.76 12.82
CA TYR A 725 17.96 -10.73 11.87
C TYR A 725 19.06 -10.45 10.85
N PHE A 726 19.32 -11.40 9.96
CA PHE A 726 19.41 -10.98 8.56
C PHE A 726 17.96 -10.67 8.13
N PRO A 727 17.64 -9.49 7.57
CA PRO A 727 16.37 -9.23 6.86
C PRO A 727 16.16 -10.15 5.64
N PHE A 728 17.01 -11.17 5.54
CA PHE A 728 17.48 -11.83 4.36
C PHE A 728 17.71 -13.28 4.75
N ASP A 729 16.67 -14.07 5.01
CA ASP A 729 16.81 -15.50 4.75
C ASP A 729 16.56 -15.67 3.24
N VAL A 730 17.48 -15.13 2.41
CA VAL A 730 17.42 -15.22 0.95
C VAL A 730 18.48 -16.18 0.48
N SER A 731 18.04 -17.38 0.14
CA SER A 731 18.83 -18.37 -0.60
C SER A 731 19.14 -17.96 -2.05
N GLU A 732 18.50 -16.92 -2.60
CA GLU A 732 18.58 -16.59 -4.03
C GLU A 732 18.88 -15.12 -4.35
N ARG A 733 20.04 -14.89 -4.98
CA ARG A 733 20.37 -13.69 -5.75
C ARG A 733 19.51 -13.63 -7.01
N LEU A 734 18.91 -12.48 -7.32
CA LEU A 734 18.39 -12.24 -8.66
C LEU A 734 19.56 -11.91 -9.59
N LEU A 735 19.71 -12.68 -10.67
CA LEU A 735 20.56 -12.30 -11.79
C LEU A 735 19.82 -11.23 -12.61
N ILE A 736 20.59 -10.27 -13.13
CA ILE A 736 20.14 -9.13 -13.95
C ILE A 736 19.38 -9.58 -15.23
N GLU A 737 19.41 -10.86 -15.57
CA GLU A 737 18.84 -11.43 -16.79
C GLU A 737 17.33 -11.70 -16.74
N ASN A 738 16.66 -11.59 -15.58
CA ASN A 738 15.20 -11.73 -15.50
C ASN A 738 14.47 -10.38 -15.74
N ARG A 739 14.76 -9.74 -16.88
CA ARG A 739 14.11 -8.50 -17.35
C ARG A 739 12.80 -8.78 -18.07
#